data_AF-A0A254RTP2-F1
#
_entry.id   AF-A0A254RTP2-F1
#
_cell.length_a   1.000
_cell.length_b   1.000
_cell.length_c   1.000
_cell.angle_alpha   90.00
_cell.angle_beta   90.00
_cell.angle_gamma   90.00
#
_symmetry.space_group_name_H-M   'P 1'
#
loop_
_entity.id
_entity.type
_entity.pdbx_description
1 polymer ?
#
loop_
_entity_poly.entity_id
_entity_poly.type
_entity_poly.pdbx_seq_one_letter_code
_entity_poly.pdbx_strand_id
1 'polypeptide(L)'
;MVKNFWGASFVAIVFAACGGDSSSVVEDEFTDPIECDDCARQDDVSSSSVSSEKKGLSSFDAIADSLKSSSSAGTGSDDSTEVSSSSKSDSSDVATSIGWSWNLSKDDLMNSKVSYGTMSDPRDHQKYKIVSIGSQIWMAENLNYNPKTYEMPSVCYAEKNENCLLAGRLYSWSAAIDTLSLAKNHSLTCGNMVQCELPGTVQGICPDGWHLPSEKEWLKLFDYVGGKDKAAKILKAKAGWNNNGNGVDSYGFSALPAGSAIASPFNGGKDMFDGDVGSLTYFWTSTPYSVEKDKAVYVQFISESDAAKVSWFSKIEKVSVRCVTDSTSLPEESSSNATTIGWSWDVSRDSYLNPGISYDKMTDPRDGKEYKTVTIGKGDFAQTWMAQNLNYTDGSEWFKSNSWCYDDDPSHCDVAGRLYSWVVAVDTAALLNDPDRPLKCGSNMLCKVPADYKVQGICPDGWHIPQVFEVQHLYNNIGAGNAVMSAELKSTAGWNNYENGDDLYGLSIIPSGRKNGSSYQLVGMDGGFWLAQSYFQTSLPEYAYVFNISSSHGSEIDQKTMGYSVRCLKDAASDAPTLYWSWDIPKEKRMNPDYDYGKMIDSRDGQEYKTTVINGKTWMAENLNYADTTQNPELIGKIRCSDYKEEYCEISGRFYTWDIAVDICPEGWHLPDSTEWSSLIEFAGGEKSAALKSRTGWSWLEFYANGSDEYGFSALPVGFSSNMNGTYTRFWTSTEHSKTSGKSVPVDAQNVYVTWNDKTEKMPVRCVKN
;
A
#
# COMPACT_ATOMS: atom_id res chain seq x y z
N MET A 1 63.57 -23.37 -28.18
CA MET A 1 64.40 -23.40 -26.95
C MET A 1 63.51 -23.95 -25.84
N VAL A 2 63.76 -25.11 -25.20
CA VAL A 2 64.91 -25.43 -24.30
C VAL A 2 64.84 -24.52 -23.07
N LYS A 3 64.74 -24.97 -21.80
CA LYS A 3 64.68 -26.29 -21.10
C LYS A 3 63.98 -26.01 -19.73
N ASN A 4 63.17 -26.88 -19.10
CA ASN A 4 63.39 -28.24 -18.57
C ASN A 4 64.00 -28.27 -17.12
N PHE A 5 63.62 -29.30 -16.35
CA PHE A 5 63.98 -29.67 -14.94
C PHE A 5 63.25 -28.96 -13.78
N TRP A 6 62.66 -29.59 -12.74
CA TRP A 6 62.71 -30.91 -12.02
C TRP A 6 63.46 -30.94 -10.67
N GLY A 7 62.84 -31.63 -9.70
CA GLY A 7 63.31 -31.96 -8.35
C GLY A 7 62.10 -32.22 -7.42
N ALA A 8 61.45 -33.40 -7.36
CA ALA A 8 61.91 -34.76 -7.00
C ALA A 8 62.38 -34.86 -5.53
N SER A 9 62.07 -35.88 -4.71
CA SER A 9 61.18 -37.08 -4.75
C SER A 9 61.05 -37.60 -3.27
N PHE A 10 60.26 -38.60 -2.86
CA PHE A 10 60.44 -40.07 -2.98
C PHE A 10 59.26 -40.79 -2.24
N VAL A 11 58.50 -41.72 -2.86
CA VAL A 11 58.54 -43.21 -2.67
C VAL A 11 57.77 -43.74 -1.43
N ALA A 12 57.00 -44.86 -1.45
CA ALA A 12 57.16 -46.14 -2.16
C ALA A 12 55.82 -46.78 -2.66
N ILE A 13 55.78 -47.46 -3.83
CA ILE A 13 55.83 -48.94 -4.05
C ILE A 13 54.61 -49.69 -3.48
N VAL A 14 53.57 -50.08 -4.24
CA VAL A 14 53.46 -51.05 -5.38
C VAL A 14 53.54 -52.53 -4.96
N PHE A 15 52.49 -53.33 -5.24
CA PHE A 15 52.57 -54.55 -6.07
C PHE A 15 51.17 -55.04 -6.50
N ALA A 16 51.13 -55.81 -7.61
CA ALA A 16 49.90 -56.23 -8.29
C ALA A 16 49.94 -57.70 -8.76
N ALA A 17 48.75 -58.25 -8.99
CA ALA A 17 48.36 -59.32 -9.92
C ALA A 17 48.80 -60.80 -9.71
N CYS A 18 47.78 -61.67 -9.66
CA CYS A 18 47.46 -62.86 -10.51
C CYS A 18 46.36 -63.66 -9.75
N GLY A 19 45.23 -64.20 -10.27
CA GLY A 19 44.83 -64.70 -11.59
C GLY A 19 44.80 -66.25 -11.56
N GLY A 20 43.70 -66.99 -11.74
CA GLY A 20 42.28 -66.72 -12.10
C GLY A 20 41.41 -67.99 -11.79
N ASP A 21 40.25 -68.36 -12.37
CA ASP A 21 39.29 -67.78 -13.35
C ASP A 21 37.95 -68.60 -13.35
N SER A 22 36.84 -68.06 -13.90
CA SER A 22 35.49 -68.67 -14.16
C SER A 22 34.65 -69.14 -12.93
N SER A 23 33.39 -68.74 -12.69
CA SER A 23 32.22 -68.62 -13.58
C SER A 23 31.02 -67.87 -12.95
N SER A 24 30.17 -67.26 -13.80
CA SER A 24 28.73 -66.89 -13.61
C SER A 24 28.24 -66.14 -12.35
N VAL A 25 27.80 -64.88 -12.54
CA VAL A 25 26.58 -64.29 -11.91
C VAL A 25 25.94 -63.35 -12.94
N VAL A 26 24.60 -63.31 -13.00
CA VAL A 26 23.79 -62.40 -13.84
C VAL A 26 23.06 -61.41 -12.93
N GLU A 27 22.72 -60.24 -13.47
CA GLU A 27 21.96 -59.17 -12.83
C GLU A 27 20.61 -59.65 -12.28
N ASP A 28 20.13 -59.06 -11.18
CA ASP A 28 18.69 -58.80 -10.99
C ASP A 28 18.44 -57.75 -9.89
N GLU A 29 17.34 -57.02 -10.04
CA GLU A 29 16.71 -56.17 -9.03
C GLU A 29 16.07 -57.03 -7.92
N PHE A 30 15.74 -56.44 -6.76
CA PHE A 30 14.88 -57.12 -5.78
C PHE A 30 13.82 -56.20 -5.17
N THR A 31 12.58 -56.51 -5.49
CA THR A 31 11.33 -56.00 -4.91
C THR A 31 10.76 -57.01 -3.89
N ASP A 32 9.49 -56.81 -3.52
CA ASP A 32 8.56 -57.76 -2.90
C ASP A 32 8.52 -57.75 -1.34
N PRO A 33 7.33 -57.95 -0.75
CA PRO A 33 6.67 -59.27 -0.73
C PRO A 33 5.22 -59.32 -1.27
N ILE A 34 5.04 -60.17 -2.29
CA ILE A 34 4.11 -61.32 -2.36
C ILE A 34 2.59 -61.12 -2.18
N GLU A 35 1.90 -61.60 -3.22
CA GLU A 35 0.48 -61.81 -3.51
C GLU A 35 -0.42 -62.42 -2.41
N CYS A 36 -1.73 -62.17 -2.57
CA CYS A 36 -2.73 -63.24 -2.68
C CYS A 36 -3.88 -62.75 -3.57
N ASP A 37 -4.25 -63.53 -4.58
CA ASP A 37 -5.27 -63.15 -5.58
C ASP A 37 -6.56 -63.99 -5.44
N ASP A 38 -7.66 -63.39 -5.91
CA ASP A 38 -8.96 -63.95 -6.29
C ASP A 38 -9.81 -64.82 -5.30
N CYS A 39 -10.98 -64.27 -4.89
CA CYS A 39 -12.20 -65.03 -4.55
C CYS A 39 -13.49 -64.18 -4.64
N ALA A 40 -14.15 -64.27 -5.79
CA ALA A 40 -15.61 -64.21 -6.03
C ALA A 40 -16.58 -63.41 -5.11
N ARG A 41 -17.30 -62.46 -5.74
CA ARG A 41 -18.71 -62.02 -5.51
C ARG A 41 -19.40 -62.38 -4.16
N GLN A 42 -19.84 -61.33 -3.45
CA GLN A 42 -21.24 -61.28 -2.99
C GLN A 42 -21.74 -59.83 -2.83
N ASP A 43 -22.85 -59.53 -3.52
CA ASP A 43 -23.68 -58.33 -3.34
C ASP A 43 -24.67 -58.54 -2.17
N ASP A 44 -25.28 -57.44 -1.70
CA ASP A 44 -26.29 -57.36 -0.62
C ASP A 44 -25.76 -57.78 0.79
N VAL A 45 -26.32 -57.38 1.94
CA VAL A 45 -27.57 -56.71 2.31
C VAL A 45 -27.27 -55.81 3.55
N SER A 46 -28.03 -54.77 3.94
CA SER A 46 -29.35 -54.29 3.53
C SER A 46 -29.51 -52.78 3.79
N SER A 47 -30.27 -52.08 2.95
CA SER A 47 -31.03 -50.86 3.31
C SER A 47 -32.35 -51.21 4.01
N SER A 48 -32.90 -50.33 4.84
CA SER A 48 -34.35 -50.29 5.11
C SER A 48 -34.89 -48.86 5.01
N SER A 49 -35.74 -48.66 4.01
CA SER A 49 -36.44 -47.41 3.68
C SER A 49 -37.84 -47.40 4.28
N VAL A 50 -38.39 -46.21 4.59
CA VAL A 50 -39.76 -45.81 4.18
C VAL A 50 -39.79 -44.29 3.96
N SER A 51 -40.53 -43.89 2.92
CA SER A 51 -40.73 -42.55 2.35
C SER A 51 -41.69 -41.62 3.11
N SER A 52 -41.60 -40.30 2.87
CA SER A 52 -42.71 -39.54 2.24
C SER A 52 -42.35 -38.12 1.77
N GLU A 53 -42.65 -37.87 0.50
CA GLU A 53 -43.13 -36.64 -0.15
C GLU A 53 -42.87 -35.23 0.45
N LYS A 54 -42.27 -34.35 -0.36
CA LYS A 54 -42.53 -32.91 -0.35
C LYS A 54 -43.12 -32.47 -1.70
N LYS A 55 -44.36 -31.98 -1.68
CA LYS A 55 -44.98 -31.18 -2.75
C LYS A 55 -45.35 -29.80 -2.19
N GLY A 56 -45.18 -28.77 -3.02
CA GLY A 56 -45.29 -27.36 -2.60
C GLY A 56 -46.70 -26.82 -2.42
N LEU A 57 -46.77 -25.50 -2.19
CA LEU A 57 -47.78 -24.48 -2.50
C LEU A 57 -47.16 -23.19 -1.87
N SER A 58 -46.87 -22.08 -2.56
CA SER A 58 -47.68 -21.13 -3.36
C SER A 58 -48.67 -20.29 -2.56
N SER A 59 -48.59 -18.96 -2.75
CA SER A 59 -49.61 -17.91 -2.57
C SER A 59 -50.29 -17.72 -1.21
N PHE A 60 -50.27 -16.49 -0.71
CA PHE A 60 -51.47 -15.87 -0.14
C PHE A 60 -51.58 -14.41 -0.60
N ASP A 61 -52.71 -14.10 -1.24
CA ASP A 61 -53.14 -12.75 -1.59
C ASP A 61 -54.13 -12.19 -0.57
N ALA A 62 -54.33 -10.88 -0.67
CA ALA A 62 -55.16 -9.97 0.12
C ALA A 62 -56.52 -10.46 0.69
N ILE A 63 -56.91 -9.82 1.80
CA ILE A 63 -58.31 -9.47 2.11
C ILE A 63 -58.38 -7.97 2.46
N ALA A 64 -59.42 -7.29 1.97
CA ALA A 64 -59.64 -5.85 2.13
C ALA A 64 -60.83 -5.52 3.07
N ASP A 65 -61.01 -4.22 3.31
CA ASP A 65 -62.18 -3.52 3.88
C ASP A 65 -62.57 -3.69 5.36
N SER A 66 -62.53 -2.57 6.10
CA SER A 66 -63.78 -1.92 6.58
C SER A 66 -63.58 -0.51 7.21
N LEU A 67 -63.92 0.52 6.44
CA LEU A 67 -64.67 1.75 6.80
C LEU A 67 -64.73 2.22 8.28
N LYS A 68 -64.32 3.48 8.57
CA LYS A 68 -65.27 4.64 8.69
C LYS A 68 -64.63 6.02 8.96
N SER A 69 -65.28 7.02 8.36
CA SER A 69 -65.09 8.47 8.32
C SER A 69 -65.09 9.27 9.63
N SER A 70 -64.37 10.42 9.65
CA SER A 70 -64.91 11.79 9.86
C SER A 70 -63.77 12.82 9.89
N SER A 71 -63.88 14.13 9.59
CA SER A 71 -64.59 14.93 8.57
C SER A 71 -64.60 16.41 9.01
N SER A 72 -63.72 17.26 8.47
CA SER A 72 -63.86 18.73 8.30
C SER A 72 -62.53 19.29 7.76
N ALA A 73 -62.39 20.04 6.66
CA ALA A 73 -63.18 21.05 5.95
C ALA A 73 -63.03 22.50 6.48
N GLY A 74 -62.57 23.41 5.60
CA GLY A 74 -62.45 24.87 5.83
C GLY A 74 -61.01 25.39 5.61
N THR A 75 -60.67 25.99 4.46
CA THR A 75 -60.59 27.47 4.22
C THR A 75 -59.55 28.19 5.09
N GLY A 76 -58.63 29.03 4.60
CA GLY A 76 -58.47 29.67 3.28
C GLY A 76 -57.82 31.08 3.45
N SER A 77 -57.59 31.79 2.34
CA SER A 77 -57.11 33.18 2.20
C SER A 77 -55.66 33.56 2.58
N ASP A 78 -55.06 34.26 1.60
CA ASP A 78 -53.84 35.06 1.57
C ASP A 78 -53.90 36.33 2.47
N ASP A 79 -52.77 37.03 2.68
CA ASP A 79 -52.47 38.31 1.97
C ASP A 79 -51.12 38.98 2.42
N SER A 80 -50.57 39.82 1.54
CA SER A 80 -49.70 41.03 1.74
C SER A 80 -48.62 41.03 2.83
N THR A 81 -47.31 40.99 2.53
CA THR A 81 -46.42 42.07 2.02
C THR A 81 -46.18 43.29 2.93
N GLU A 82 -44.88 43.56 3.15
CA GLU A 82 -44.13 44.82 3.34
C GLU A 82 -43.22 44.77 4.59
N VAL A 83 -42.00 45.32 4.69
CA VAL A 83 -41.01 45.99 3.82
C VAL A 83 -39.72 46.09 4.68
N SER A 84 -38.54 45.98 4.06
CA SER A 84 -37.21 46.48 4.46
C SER A 84 -36.89 46.86 5.93
N SER A 85 -35.76 46.36 6.46
CA SER A 85 -34.46 47.09 6.41
C SER A 85 -33.33 46.39 7.19
N SER A 86 -32.10 46.87 6.98
CA SER A 86 -30.83 46.24 7.37
C SER A 86 -30.42 46.43 8.83
N SER A 87 -29.80 45.40 9.41
CA SER A 87 -28.67 45.57 10.33
C SER A 87 -27.71 44.39 10.25
N LYS A 88 -26.43 44.66 9.96
CA LYS A 88 -25.34 43.71 10.27
C LYS A 88 -25.05 43.81 11.77
N SER A 89 -24.98 42.66 12.43
CA SER A 89 -24.29 42.51 13.72
C SER A 89 -23.87 41.06 13.89
N ASP A 90 -22.56 40.83 14.03
CA ASP A 90 -22.01 39.50 14.31
C ASP A 90 -22.48 38.97 15.68
N SER A 91 -22.87 37.70 15.75
CA SER A 91 -22.61 36.82 16.91
C SER A 91 -23.05 35.37 16.67
N SER A 92 -22.17 34.46 17.11
CA SER A 92 -22.45 33.11 17.64
C SER A 92 -23.15 32.06 16.78
N ASP A 93 -22.40 30.99 16.56
CA ASP A 93 -22.86 29.63 16.27
C ASP A 93 -24.16 29.24 17.00
N VAL A 94 -25.23 29.04 16.22
CA VAL A 94 -26.33 28.14 16.58
C VAL A 94 -26.39 27.07 15.50
N ALA A 95 -26.02 25.84 15.84
CA ALA A 95 -26.29 24.69 14.99
C ALA A 95 -27.80 24.44 15.01
N THR A 96 -28.53 25.09 14.11
CA THR A 96 -29.98 24.91 13.97
C THR A 96 -30.27 23.47 13.54
N SER A 97 -31.19 22.82 14.25
CA SER A 97 -31.66 21.46 13.97
C SER A 97 -32.59 21.44 12.75
N ILE A 98 -32.09 21.89 11.61
CA ILE A 98 -32.82 21.91 10.33
C ILE A 98 -32.90 20.46 9.84
N GLY A 99 -34.10 19.88 9.90
CA GLY A 99 -34.43 18.61 9.24
C GLY A 99 -34.57 18.79 7.73
N TRP A 100 -34.84 17.70 7.00
CA TRP A 100 -34.85 17.76 5.53
C TRP A 100 -35.98 18.62 4.97
N SER A 101 -35.65 19.42 3.96
CA SER A 101 -36.64 20.11 3.12
C SER A 101 -36.06 20.39 1.74
N TRP A 102 -36.87 20.14 0.70
CA TRP A 102 -36.51 20.43 -0.69
C TRP A 102 -36.45 21.95 -1.01
N ASN A 103 -36.90 22.80 -0.09
CA ASN A 103 -36.85 24.26 -0.22
C ASN A 103 -35.55 24.87 0.38
N LEU A 104 -34.63 24.05 0.89
CA LEU A 104 -33.32 24.52 1.38
C LEU A 104 -32.41 24.89 0.22
N SER A 105 -31.51 25.85 0.42
CA SER A 105 -30.43 26.11 -0.54
C SER A 105 -29.26 25.16 -0.29
N LYS A 106 -28.39 24.99 -1.29
CA LYS A 106 -27.13 24.26 -1.11
C LYS A 106 -26.27 24.87 0.00
N ASP A 107 -26.22 26.19 0.10
CA ASP A 107 -25.35 26.86 1.09
C ASP A 107 -25.86 26.70 2.53
N ASP A 108 -27.16 26.42 2.74
CA ASP A 108 -27.70 26.04 4.07
C ASP A 108 -27.27 24.64 4.52
N LEU A 109 -26.92 23.76 3.57
CA LEU A 109 -26.56 22.36 3.81
C LEU A 109 -25.04 22.14 3.91
N MET A 110 -24.25 22.97 3.23
CA MET A 110 -22.78 22.88 3.23
C MET A 110 -22.17 23.47 4.51
N ASN A 111 -20.99 22.97 4.90
CA ASN A 111 -20.27 23.46 6.07
C ASN A 111 -19.53 24.77 5.77
N SER A 112 -20.13 25.91 6.12
CA SER A 112 -19.55 27.25 5.97
C SER A 112 -18.20 27.49 6.67
N LYS A 113 -17.75 26.58 7.55
CA LYS A 113 -16.42 26.64 8.20
C LYS A 113 -15.32 25.90 7.41
N VAL A 114 -15.65 25.25 6.29
CA VAL A 114 -14.70 24.54 5.42
C VAL A 114 -14.46 25.35 4.15
N SER A 115 -13.19 25.45 3.73
CA SER A 115 -12.81 26.05 2.46
C SER A 115 -12.94 25.01 1.35
N TYR A 116 -13.97 25.13 0.53
CA TYR A 116 -14.19 24.26 -0.63
C TYR A 116 -13.37 24.72 -1.83
N GLY A 117 -12.80 23.77 -2.56
CA GLY A 117 -12.40 23.98 -3.95
C GLY A 117 -13.60 23.90 -4.88
N THR A 118 -13.40 24.16 -6.17
CA THR A 118 -14.43 23.97 -7.21
C THR A 118 -13.87 23.24 -8.41
N MET A 119 -14.67 22.34 -8.99
CA MET A 119 -14.46 21.83 -10.34
C MET A 119 -15.65 22.19 -11.24
N SER A 120 -15.47 22.12 -12.56
CA SER A 120 -16.55 22.20 -13.55
C SER A 120 -16.56 20.94 -14.39
N ASP A 121 -17.70 20.27 -14.51
CA ASP A 121 -17.83 19.14 -15.42
C ASP A 121 -17.88 19.68 -16.86
N PRO A 122 -16.95 19.28 -17.75
CA PRO A 122 -16.88 19.83 -19.11
C PRO A 122 -18.06 19.37 -20.00
N ARG A 123 -18.82 18.35 -19.58
CA ARG A 123 -19.87 17.69 -20.38
C ARG A 123 -21.22 18.39 -20.28
N ASP A 124 -21.49 19.08 -19.17
CA ASP A 124 -22.73 19.83 -18.93
C ASP A 124 -22.51 21.25 -18.34
N HIS A 125 -21.26 21.62 -18.06
CA HIS A 125 -20.85 22.88 -17.41
C HIS A 125 -21.39 23.05 -15.97
N GLN A 126 -21.85 21.99 -15.32
CA GLN A 126 -22.20 22.02 -13.91
C GLN A 126 -20.94 22.18 -13.07
N LYS A 127 -20.92 23.20 -12.21
CA LYS A 127 -19.88 23.38 -11.20
C LYS A 127 -20.24 22.61 -9.93
N TYR A 128 -19.25 21.98 -9.32
CA TYR A 128 -19.38 21.23 -8.07
C TYR A 128 -18.33 21.71 -7.07
N LYS A 129 -18.70 21.86 -5.80
CA LYS A 129 -17.73 22.01 -4.70
C LYS A 129 -16.97 20.70 -4.50
N ILE A 130 -15.67 20.80 -4.22
CA ILE A 130 -14.76 19.68 -3.95
C ILE A 130 -13.95 19.93 -2.68
N VAL A 131 -13.46 18.87 -2.05
CA VAL A 131 -12.68 18.97 -0.82
C VAL A 131 -11.63 17.87 -0.74
N SER A 132 -10.46 18.19 -0.18
CA SER A 132 -9.40 17.21 0.09
C SER A 132 -9.62 16.57 1.47
N ILE A 133 -9.62 15.24 1.52
CA ILE A 133 -9.77 14.43 2.73
C ILE A 133 -8.69 13.35 2.68
N GLY A 134 -7.67 13.49 3.53
CA GLY A 134 -6.48 12.64 3.49
C GLY A 134 -5.70 12.85 2.18
N SER A 135 -5.40 11.76 1.47
CA SER A 135 -4.70 11.82 0.18
C SER A 135 -5.66 11.99 -1.02
N GLN A 136 -6.96 12.14 -0.79
CA GLN A 136 -7.98 12.04 -1.85
C GLN A 136 -8.76 13.35 -1.95
N ILE A 137 -9.08 13.79 -3.16
CA ILE A 137 -10.04 14.87 -3.40
C ILE A 137 -11.39 14.27 -3.76
N TRP A 138 -12.39 14.58 -2.96
CA TRP A 138 -13.77 14.13 -3.14
C TRP A 138 -14.64 15.26 -3.65
N MET A 139 -15.62 14.95 -4.51
CA MET A 139 -16.77 15.83 -4.69
C MET A 139 -17.47 16.00 -3.34
N ALA A 140 -17.75 17.24 -2.95
CA ALA A 140 -18.56 17.57 -1.77
C ALA A 140 -20.07 17.57 -2.10
N GLU A 141 -20.41 17.68 -3.38
CA GLU A 141 -21.77 17.58 -3.91
C GLU A 141 -21.98 16.24 -4.63
N ASN A 142 -23.22 15.77 -4.70
CA ASN A 142 -23.55 14.57 -5.47
C ASN A 142 -23.61 14.91 -6.98
N LEU A 143 -23.17 13.99 -7.84
CA LEU A 143 -23.12 14.20 -9.29
C LEU A 143 -24.53 14.41 -9.87
N ASN A 144 -24.71 15.42 -10.71
CA ASN A 144 -25.98 15.78 -11.36
C ASN A 144 -25.96 15.64 -12.90
N TYR A 145 -24.92 15.02 -13.45
CA TYR A 145 -24.78 14.79 -14.89
C TYR A 145 -25.92 13.90 -15.44
N ASN A 146 -26.58 14.37 -16.50
CA ASN A 146 -27.65 13.60 -17.15
C ASN A 146 -27.11 12.91 -18.41
N PRO A 147 -26.76 11.60 -18.38
CA PRO A 147 -26.48 10.86 -19.59
C PRO A 147 -27.74 10.85 -20.46
N LYS A 148 -27.70 11.54 -21.60
CA LYS A 148 -28.85 11.73 -22.52
C LYS A 148 -29.22 10.45 -23.31
N THR A 149 -28.96 9.28 -22.74
CA THR A 149 -29.13 7.95 -23.33
C THR A 149 -30.17 7.17 -22.54
N TYR A 150 -31.22 6.71 -23.22
CA TYR A 150 -32.33 5.95 -22.61
C TYR A 150 -31.86 4.65 -21.90
N GLU A 151 -30.72 4.11 -22.31
CA GLU A 151 -30.10 2.89 -21.79
C GLU A 151 -29.33 3.09 -20.47
N MET A 152 -29.09 4.33 -20.03
CA MET A 152 -28.43 4.66 -18.75
C MET A 152 -29.38 5.43 -17.82
N PRO A 153 -30.33 4.74 -17.16
CA PRO A 153 -31.43 5.40 -16.46
C PRO A 153 -30.93 6.09 -15.18
N SER A 154 -30.98 7.43 -15.21
CA SER A 154 -30.82 8.29 -14.04
C SER A 154 -32.05 9.17 -13.84
N VAL A 155 -32.41 9.44 -12.59
CA VAL A 155 -33.66 10.12 -12.22
C VAL A 155 -33.40 11.20 -11.17
N CYS A 156 -34.24 12.24 -11.19
CA CYS A 156 -34.34 13.18 -10.08
C CYS A 156 -35.35 12.66 -9.06
N TYR A 157 -35.09 12.85 -7.76
CA TYR A 157 -36.03 12.40 -6.73
C TYR A 157 -37.43 12.98 -6.98
N ALA A 158 -38.46 12.14 -6.92
CA ALA A 158 -39.86 12.47 -7.26
C ALA A 158 -40.07 13.07 -8.66
N GLU A 159 -39.20 12.76 -9.63
CA GLU A 159 -39.20 13.27 -11.03
C GLU A 159 -39.05 14.80 -11.17
N LYS A 160 -38.61 15.52 -10.11
CA LYS A 160 -38.48 16.99 -10.10
C LYS A 160 -37.05 17.46 -10.35
N ASN A 161 -36.84 18.32 -11.36
CA ASN A 161 -35.51 18.85 -11.70
C ASN A 161 -34.88 19.69 -10.56
N GLU A 162 -35.69 20.41 -9.79
CA GLU A 162 -35.25 21.18 -8.60
C GLU A 162 -34.56 20.27 -7.56
N ASN A 163 -35.08 19.06 -7.36
CA ASN A 163 -34.51 18.09 -6.43
C ASN A 163 -33.13 17.61 -6.88
N CYS A 164 -32.93 17.44 -8.19
CA CYS A 164 -31.62 17.17 -8.80
C CYS A 164 -30.62 18.32 -8.55
N LEU A 165 -31.06 19.57 -8.71
CA LEU A 165 -30.21 20.75 -8.50
C LEU A 165 -29.72 20.88 -7.05
N LEU A 166 -30.50 20.40 -6.07
CA LEU A 166 -30.15 20.38 -4.65
C LEU A 166 -29.30 19.15 -4.27
N ALA A 167 -29.80 17.95 -4.53
CA ALA A 167 -29.29 16.69 -3.96
C ALA A 167 -28.54 15.77 -4.96
N GLY A 168 -28.41 16.19 -6.23
CA GLY A 168 -27.85 15.39 -7.32
C GLY A 168 -28.82 14.37 -7.92
N ARG A 169 -28.32 13.59 -8.88
CA ARG A 169 -29.08 12.52 -9.56
C ARG A 169 -28.94 11.19 -8.84
N LEU A 170 -29.97 10.36 -9.00
CA LEU A 170 -29.94 8.95 -8.63
C LEU A 170 -29.70 8.12 -9.90
N TYR A 171 -28.67 7.27 -9.91
CA TYR A 171 -28.22 6.50 -11.07
C TYR A 171 -28.37 5.01 -10.82
N SER A 172 -28.83 4.23 -11.81
CA SER A 172 -28.67 2.77 -11.76
C SER A 172 -27.18 2.40 -11.70
N TRP A 173 -26.83 1.22 -11.19
CA TRP A 173 -25.42 0.83 -11.15
C TRP A 173 -24.80 0.78 -12.54
N SER A 174 -25.56 0.30 -13.55
CA SER A 174 -25.14 0.30 -14.96
C SER A 174 -24.88 1.69 -15.54
N ALA A 175 -25.60 2.71 -15.08
CA ALA A 175 -25.36 4.10 -15.43
C ALA A 175 -24.14 4.65 -14.67
N ALA A 176 -24.00 4.32 -13.38
CA ALA A 176 -22.88 4.76 -12.54
C ALA A 176 -21.52 4.28 -13.06
N ILE A 177 -21.41 3.03 -13.53
CA ILE A 177 -20.18 2.49 -14.14
C ILE A 177 -20.00 2.85 -15.63
N ASP A 178 -20.93 3.61 -16.23
CA ASP A 178 -21.05 3.83 -17.68
C ASP A 178 -20.80 2.57 -18.52
N THR A 179 -21.74 1.63 -18.46
CA THR A 179 -21.64 0.38 -19.24
C THR A 179 -21.58 0.60 -20.75
N LEU A 180 -22.02 1.75 -21.28
CA LEU A 180 -21.99 2.00 -22.72
C LEU A 180 -20.59 2.40 -23.18
N SER A 181 -19.86 3.14 -22.37
CA SER A 181 -18.44 3.44 -22.60
C SER A 181 -17.59 2.17 -22.40
N LEU A 182 -17.87 1.36 -21.38
CA LEU A 182 -17.22 0.05 -21.19
C LEU A 182 -17.48 -0.90 -22.38
N ALA A 183 -18.71 -0.97 -22.90
CA ALA A 183 -19.04 -1.83 -24.03
C ALA A 183 -18.33 -1.41 -25.33
N LYS A 184 -18.11 -0.11 -25.55
CA LYS A 184 -17.38 0.42 -26.72
C LYS A 184 -15.88 0.21 -26.62
N ASN A 185 -15.29 0.41 -25.44
CA ASN A 185 -13.84 0.43 -25.27
C ASN A 185 -13.25 -0.95 -24.90
N HIS A 186 -14.04 -1.81 -24.24
CA HIS A 186 -13.59 -3.11 -23.73
C HIS A 186 -14.43 -4.30 -24.23
N SER A 187 -15.40 -4.09 -25.14
CA SER A 187 -16.37 -5.13 -25.57
C SER A 187 -17.16 -5.77 -24.40
N LEU A 188 -17.30 -5.05 -23.28
CA LEU A 188 -17.81 -5.56 -22.02
C LEU A 188 -19.15 -4.91 -21.66
N THR A 189 -20.25 -5.67 -21.74
CA THR A 189 -21.60 -5.18 -21.40
C THR A 189 -21.95 -5.53 -19.95
N CYS A 190 -21.85 -4.57 -19.04
CA CYS A 190 -22.07 -4.76 -17.60
C CYS A 190 -23.41 -4.21 -17.12
N GLY A 191 -24.17 -5.01 -16.38
CA GLY A 191 -25.46 -4.55 -15.91
C GLY A 191 -26.15 -5.55 -14.99
N ASN A 192 -27.46 -5.41 -14.90
CA ASN A 192 -28.30 -6.32 -14.13
C ASN A 192 -28.14 -7.77 -14.62
N MET A 193 -28.08 -8.73 -13.69
CA MET A 193 -27.82 -10.15 -13.92
C MET A 193 -26.49 -10.52 -14.61
N VAL A 194 -25.64 -9.54 -14.96
CA VAL A 194 -24.32 -9.80 -15.58
C VAL A 194 -23.21 -9.56 -14.57
N GLN A 195 -22.40 -10.59 -14.33
CA GLN A 195 -21.17 -10.49 -13.57
C GLN A 195 -20.04 -10.04 -14.52
N CYS A 196 -19.30 -9.02 -14.10
CA CYS A 196 -18.21 -8.44 -14.86
C CYS A 196 -16.95 -8.39 -14.00
N GLU A 197 -15.81 -8.60 -14.65
CA GLU A 197 -14.51 -8.17 -14.15
C GLU A 197 -14.31 -6.74 -14.67
N LEU A 198 -14.36 -5.77 -13.74
CA LEU A 198 -14.13 -4.36 -14.03
C LEU A 198 -12.65 -4.02 -13.82
N PRO A 199 -12.10 -3.01 -14.54
CA PRO A 199 -10.75 -2.52 -14.28
C PRO A 199 -10.63 -1.97 -12.85
N GLY A 200 -9.41 -1.90 -12.32
CA GLY A 200 -9.15 -1.49 -10.92
C GLY A 200 -9.75 -0.13 -10.57
N THR A 201 -9.62 0.85 -11.48
CA THR A 201 -10.24 2.17 -11.40
C THR A 201 -11.27 2.30 -12.51
N VAL A 202 -12.51 2.65 -12.16
CA VAL A 202 -13.63 2.82 -13.10
C VAL A 202 -14.04 4.28 -13.12
N GLN A 203 -13.67 5.03 -14.18
CA GLN A 203 -14.18 6.39 -14.39
C GLN A 203 -15.72 6.41 -14.29
N GLY A 204 -16.36 5.52 -15.05
CA GLY A 204 -17.81 5.40 -15.10
C GLY A 204 -18.48 6.73 -15.49
N ILE A 205 -19.53 7.11 -14.78
CA ILE A 205 -20.28 8.34 -15.05
C ILE A 205 -19.54 9.62 -14.61
N CYS A 206 -18.41 9.50 -13.92
CA CYS A 206 -17.63 10.65 -13.46
C CYS A 206 -16.94 11.40 -14.61
N PRO A 207 -16.69 12.71 -14.46
CA PRO A 207 -16.00 13.52 -15.46
C PRO A 207 -14.53 13.08 -15.60
N ASP A 208 -13.90 13.45 -16.72
CA ASP A 208 -12.50 13.06 -17.00
C ASP A 208 -11.56 13.54 -15.87
N GLY A 209 -10.63 12.66 -15.47
CA GLY A 209 -9.76 12.88 -14.30
C GLY A 209 -10.39 12.56 -12.94
N TRP A 210 -11.65 12.14 -12.91
CA TRP A 210 -12.38 11.66 -11.73
C TRP A 210 -12.96 10.27 -11.96
N HIS A 211 -13.18 9.50 -10.91
CA HIS A 211 -13.72 8.15 -11.02
C HIS A 211 -14.78 7.80 -9.97
N LEU A 212 -15.52 6.74 -10.25
CA LEU A 212 -16.49 6.15 -9.32
C LEU A 212 -15.71 5.35 -8.25
N PRO A 213 -15.73 5.79 -6.98
CA PRO A 213 -14.93 5.17 -5.91
C PRO A 213 -15.26 3.69 -5.75
N SER A 214 -14.22 2.88 -5.58
CA SER A 214 -14.31 1.48 -5.18
C SER A 214 -14.68 1.34 -3.70
N GLU A 215 -15.07 0.13 -3.28
CA GLU A 215 -15.23 -0.20 -1.86
C GLU A 215 -13.96 0.12 -1.05
N LYS A 216 -12.76 -0.11 -1.61
CA LYS A 216 -11.48 0.14 -0.93
C LYS A 216 -11.25 1.62 -0.61
N GLU A 217 -11.62 2.52 -1.52
CA GLU A 217 -11.45 3.95 -1.33
C GLU A 217 -12.45 4.52 -0.33
N TRP A 218 -13.68 3.99 -0.30
CA TRP A 218 -14.63 4.30 0.76
C TRP A 218 -14.15 3.83 2.13
N LEU A 219 -13.53 2.65 2.23
CA LEU A 219 -12.90 2.18 3.47
C LEU A 219 -11.73 3.09 3.88
N LYS A 220 -10.83 3.44 2.95
CA LYS A 220 -9.74 4.41 3.16
C LYS A 220 -10.24 5.76 3.70
N LEU A 221 -11.34 6.29 3.14
CA LEU A 221 -12.00 7.49 3.64
C LEU A 221 -12.52 7.30 5.07
N PHE A 222 -13.17 6.17 5.38
CA PHE A 222 -13.69 5.90 6.72
C PHE A 222 -12.58 5.79 7.77
N ASP A 223 -11.49 5.10 7.44
CA ASP A 223 -10.35 4.92 8.34
C ASP A 223 -9.66 6.26 8.61
N TYR A 224 -9.47 7.09 7.57
CA TYR A 224 -8.94 8.45 7.71
C TYR A 224 -9.78 9.34 8.64
N VAL A 225 -11.13 9.24 8.59
CA VAL A 225 -12.01 10.01 9.50
C VAL A 225 -12.21 9.37 10.87
N GLY A 226 -11.40 8.39 11.27
CA GLY A 226 -11.43 7.78 12.61
C GLY A 226 -12.30 6.53 12.73
N GLY A 227 -12.48 5.81 11.62
CA GLY A 227 -13.07 4.47 11.57
C GLY A 227 -14.55 4.45 11.19
N LYS A 228 -14.95 3.33 10.56
CA LYS A 228 -16.30 3.07 10.03
C LYS A 228 -17.44 3.34 11.03
N ASP A 229 -17.25 3.04 12.32
CA ASP A 229 -18.29 3.20 13.35
C ASP A 229 -18.62 4.67 13.70
N LYS A 230 -17.80 5.63 13.25
CA LYS A 230 -18.01 7.08 13.46
C LYS A 230 -18.05 7.87 12.15
N ALA A 231 -17.71 7.23 11.03
CA ALA A 231 -17.55 7.89 9.73
C ALA A 231 -18.84 8.60 9.26
N ALA A 232 -20.03 8.02 9.48
CA ALA A 232 -21.27 8.70 9.09
C ALA A 232 -21.51 9.96 9.93
N LYS A 233 -21.17 9.98 11.23
CA LYS A 233 -21.29 11.20 12.05
C LYS A 233 -20.38 12.32 11.56
N ILE A 234 -19.21 11.96 11.03
CA ILE A 234 -18.19 12.93 10.60
C ILE A 234 -18.40 13.40 9.15
N LEU A 235 -18.98 12.56 8.28
CA LEU A 235 -19.18 12.83 6.85
C LEU A 235 -20.59 13.31 6.46
N LYS A 236 -21.62 13.05 7.30
CA LYS A 236 -22.96 13.63 7.10
C LYS A 236 -22.92 15.16 7.17
N ALA A 237 -23.71 15.82 6.33
CA ALA A 237 -23.89 17.27 6.36
C ALA A 237 -24.36 17.79 7.73
N LYS A 238 -24.04 19.05 8.03
CA LYS A 238 -24.41 19.73 9.29
C LYS A 238 -25.91 19.99 9.45
N ALA A 239 -26.64 19.98 8.36
CA ALA A 239 -28.07 20.23 8.30
C ALA A 239 -28.74 19.28 7.30
N GLY A 240 -30.08 19.19 7.37
CA GLY A 240 -30.90 18.43 6.44
C GLY A 240 -31.16 16.99 6.86
N TRP A 241 -30.55 16.45 7.93
CA TRP A 241 -30.88 15.11 8.43
C TRP A 241 -31.98 15.16 9.50
N ASN A 242 -33.01 14.35 9.29
CA ASN A 242 -34.13 14.17 10.21
C ASN A 242 -33.67 13.52 11.54
N ASN A 243 -34.57 13.50 12.54
CA ASN A 243 -34.37 12.84 13.84
C ASN A 243 -33.09 13.29 14.59
N ASN A 244 -32.67 14.54 14.41
CA ASN A 244 -31.40 15.11 14.89
C ASN A 244 -30.14 14.37 14.37
N GLY A 245 -30.26 13.64 13.26
CA GLY A 245 -29.22 12.81 12.67
C GLY A 245 -28.09 13.56 11.96
N ASN A 246 -28.06 14.90 12.07
CA ASN A 246 -27.07 15.77 11.45
C ASN A 246 -25.64 15.37 11.83
N GLY A 247 -24.74 15.45 10.85
CA GLY A 247 -23.32 15.22 11.05
C GLY A 247 -22.59 16.43 11.59
N VAL A 248 -21.30 16.24 11.87
CA VAL A 248 -20.37 17.33 12.21
C VAL A 248 -19.76 17.95 10.94
N ASP A 249 -19.72 17.17 9.86
CA ASP A 249 -19.13 17.54 8.56
C ASP A 249 -17.72 18.14 8.66
N SER A 250 -16.87 17.57 9.52
CA SER A 250 -15.57 18.17 9.91
C SER A 250 -14.65 18.45 8.73
N TYR A 251 -14.79 17.66 7.66
CA TYR A 251 -13.99 17.71 6.44
C TYR A 251 -14.76 18.26 5.22
N GLY A 252 -15.99 18.76 5.39
CA GLY A 252 -16.79 19.29 4.27
C GLY A 252 -17.18 18.26 3.21
N PHE A 253 -17.33 17.00 3.61
CA PHE A 253 -17.88 15.98 2.71
C PHE A 253 -19.36 16.22 2.44
N SER A 254 -20.11 16.74 3.41
CA SER A 254 -21.49 17.22 3.22
C SER A 254 -22.43 16.18 2.61
N ALA A 255 -22.40 14.93 3.09
CA ALA A 255 -23.32 13.90 2.59
C ALA A 255 -24.78 14.24 2.95
N LEU A 256 -25.61 14.33 1.90
CA LEU A 256 -27.04 14.68 1.98
C LEU A 256 -27.93 13.43 1.98
N PRO A 257 -29.05 13.43 2.71
CA PRO A 257 -30.00 12.32 2.79
C PRO A 257 -30.95 12.25 1.58
N ALA A 258 -30.36 11.96 0.41
CA ALA A 258 -30.99 12.05 -0.90
C ALA A 258 -31.94 10.88 -1.27
N GLY A 259 -32.07 9.86 -0.40
CA GLY A 259 -32.93 8.70 -0.68
C GLY A 259 -32.38 7.74 -1.73
N SER A 260 -33.29 6.94 -2.29
CA SER A 260 -33.08 6.06 -3.45
C SER A 260 -34.35 6.01 -4.32
N ALA A 261 -34.24 5.37 -5.48
CA ALA A 261 -35.39 5.06 -6.33
C ALA A 261 -35.18 3.71 -7.05
N ILE A 262 -36.21 2.86 -7.11
CA ILE A 262 -36.18 1.59 -7.84
C ILE A 262 -37.03 1.68 -9.11
N ALA A 263 -36.55 1.07 -10.20
CA ALA A 263 -37.35 0.90 -11.41
C ALA A 263 -38.54 -0.06 -11.15
N SER A 264 -39.78 0.45 -11.19
CA SER A 264 -40.98 -0.36 -10.97
C SER A 264 -41.65 -0.77 -12.28
N PRO A 265 -41.64 -2.07 -12.67
CA PRO A 265 -42.38 -2.53 -13.84
C PRO A 265 -43.91 -2.52 -13.63
N PHE A 266 -44.37 -2.34 -12.39
CA PHE A 266 -45.80 -2.40 -12.03
C PHE A 266 -46.48 -1.02 -11.93
N ASN A 267 -45.73 0.07 -11.81
CA ASN A 267 -46.26 1.43 -11.67
C ASN A 267 -46.32 2.19 -13.02
N GLY A 268 -46.79 1.54 -14.08
CA GLY A 268 -46.83 2.13 -15.43
C GLY A 268 -45.45 2.52 -15.98
N GLY A 269 -44.37 1.90 -15.49
CA GLY A 269 -42.99 2.22 -15.85
C GLY A 269 -42.37 3.42 -15.11
N LYS A 270 -43.07 4.02 -14.13
CA LYS A 270 -42.51 5.07 -13.28
C LYS A 270 -41.64 4.50 -12.17
N ASP A 271 -40.58 5.22 -11.83
CA ASP A 271 -39.73 4.89 -10.68
C ASP A 271 -40.49 5.02 -9.37
N MET A 272 -40.22 4.09 -8.45
CA MET A 272 -40.73 4.15 -7.08
C MET A 272 -39.62 4.71 -6.18
N PHE A 273 -39.90 5.82 -5.53
CA PHE A 273 -38.95 6.53 -4.67
C PHE A 273 -39.06 6.04 -3.22
N ASP A 274 -37.93 5.88 -2.55
CA ASP A 274 -37.91 5.54 -1.12
C ASP A 274 -38.40 6.74 -0.29
N GLY A 275 -39.33 6.48 0.63
CA GLY A 275 -39.97 7.51 1.47
C GLY A 275 -39.05 8.12 2.52
N ASP A 276 -37.92 7.46 2.83
CA ASP A 276 -37.00 7.85 3.89
C ASP A 276 -35.99 8.94 3.49
N VAL A 277 -36.31 9.75 2.48
CA VAL A 277 -35.59 11.00 2.19
C VAL A 277 -35.54 11.91 3.42
N GLY A 278 -34.36 12.46 3.69
CA GLY A 278 -34.07 13.15 4.95
C GLY A 278 -33.57 12.25 6.07
N SER A 279 -33.81 10.94 5.99
CA SER A 279 -33.39 9.96 7.01
C SER A 279 -32.28 9.02 6.55
N LEU A 280 -32.06 8.85 5.24
CA LEU A 280 -31.00 7.99 4.70
C LEU A 280 -30.38 8.52 3.40
N THR A 281 -29.19 8.02 3.08
CA THR A 281 -28.55 8.17 1.77
C THR A 281 -27.78 6.93 1.39
N TYR A 282 -27.63 6.73 0.08
CA TYR A 282 -26.86 5.64 -0.50
C TYR A 282 -25.94 6.18 -1.60
N PHE A 283 -24.72 5.65 -1.66
CA PHE A 283 -23.74 5.92 -2.71
C PHE A 283 -23.33 4.63 -3.41
N TRP A 284 -23.34 4.64 -4.74
CA TRP A 284 -22.77 3.52 -5.50
C TRP A 284 -21.24 3.48 -5.36
N THR A 285 -20.71 2.26 -5.33
CA THR A 285 -19.29 2.00 -5.59
C THR A 285 -19.12 1.35 -6.96
N SER A 286 -17.92 1.37 -7.51
CA SER A 286 -17.55 0.61 -8.71
C SER A 286 -17.47 -0.90 -8.47
N THR A 287 -17.52 -1.37 -7.22
CA THR A 287 -17.30 -2.78 -6.85
C THR A 287 -18.55 -3.65 -7.06
N PRO A 288 -18.52 -4.67 -7.94
CA PRO A 288 -19.62 -5.62 -8.10
C PRO A 288 -19.69 -6.60 -6.91
N TYR A 289 -20.88 -7.07 -6.55
CA TYR A 289 -21.01 -8.09 -5.50
C TYR A 289 -20.70 -9.48 -6.09
N SER A 290 -19.71 -10.17 -5.53
CA SER A 290 -19.13 -11.39 -6.12
C SER A 290 -20.04 -12.63 -6.08
N VAL A 291 -21.03 -12.65 -5.18
CA VAL A 291 -21.89 -13.81 -4.93
C VAL A 291 -23.13 -13.83 -5.84
N GLU A 292 -23.68 -12.66 -6.16
CA GLU A 292 -24.97 -12.52 -6.86
C GLU A 292 -24.88 -11.51 -8.00
N LYS A 293 -25.10 -11.99 -9.23
CA LYS A 293 -24.76 -11.26 -10.47
C LYS A 293 -25.60 -10.02 -10.73
N ASP A 294 -26.77 -9.92 -10.08
CA ASP A 294 -27.67 -8.78 -10.12
C ASP A 294 -27.34 -7.71 -9.08
N LYS A 295 -26.31 -7.88 -8.23
CA LYS A 295 -26.00 -6.99 -7.11
C LYS A 295 -24.64 -6.29 -7.19
N ALA A 296 -24.55 -5.12 -6.57
CA ALA A 296 -23.33 -4.31 -6.47
C ALA A 296 -23.19 -3.69 -5.08
N VAL A 297 -21.98 -3.30 -4.71
CA VAL A 297 -21.67 -2.75 -3.37
C VAL A 297 -22.04 -1.26 -3.30
N TYR A 298 -22.67 -0.87 -2.19
CA TYR A 298 -22.99 0.52 -1.84
C TYR A 298 -22.43 0.92 -0.48
N VAL A 299 -22.32 2.23 -0.27
CA VAL A 299 -22.18 2.88 1.04
C VAL A 299 -23.50 3.51 1.47
N GLN A 300 -23.88 3.36 2.73
CA GLN A 300 -25.08 3.93 3.33
C GLN A 300 -24.76 4.72 4.58
N PHE A 301 -25.35 5.91 4.71
CA PHE A 301 -25.48 6.64 5.97
C PHE A 301 -26.97 6.77 6.35
N ILE A 302 -27.27 6.68 7.65
CA ILE A 302 -28.62 6.79 8.21
C ILE A 302 -28.60 7.92 9.26
N SER A 303 -29.72 8.62 9.45
CA SER A 303 -29.89 9.68 10.45
C SER A 303 -29.53 9.18 11.86
N GLU A 304 -30.12 8.07 12.28
CA GLU A 304 -30.03 7.50 13.63
C GLU A 304 -28.74 6.72 13.91
N SER A 305 -27.77 6.72 12.99
CA SER A 305 -26.48 6.06 13.18
C SER A 305 -25.29 6.98 12.93
N ASP A 306 -24.27 6.83 13.77
CA ASP A 306 -22.96 7.46 13.59
C ASP A 306 -22.02 6.60 12.71
N ALA A 307 -22.38 5.33 12.49
CA ALA A 307 -21.62 4.38 11.69
C ALA A 307 -21.97 4.43 10.19
N ALA A 308 -20.94 4.31 9.35
CA ALA A 308 -21.10 4.07 7.92
C ALA A 308 -21.32 2.57 7.65
N LYS A 309 -22.33 2.22 6.84
CA LYS A 309 -22.56 0.84 6.42
C LYS A 309 -22.08 0.62 4.99
N VAL A 310 -21.42 -0.51 4.78
CA VAL A 310 -21.11 -1.05 3.44
C VAL A 310 -21.94 -2.31 3.28
N SER A 311 -22.65 -2.44 2.16
CA SER A 311 -23.52 -3.59 1.88
C SER A 311 -23.79 -3.69 0.37
N TRP A 312 -24.76 -4.52 -0.04
CA TRP A 312 -25.11 -4.72 -1.45
C TRP A 312 -26.56 -4.31 -1.75
N PHE A 313 -26.79 -3.80 -2.96
CA PHE A 313 -28.12 -3.58 -3.54
C PHE A 313 -28.22 -4.23 -4.91
N SER A 314 -29.46 -4.45 -5.38
CA SER A 314 -29.68 -4.83 -6.77
C SER A 314 -29.25 -3.69 -7.71
N LYS A 315 -28.64 -4.01 -8.84
CA LYS A 315 -28.11 -3.06 -9.83
C LYS A 315 -29.18 -2.20 -10.50
N ILE A 316 -30.46 -2.54 -10.31
CA ILE A 316 -31.62 -1.74 -10.77
C ILE A 316 -31.99 -0.60 -9.82
N GLU A 317 -31.46 -0.61 -8.59
CA GLU A 317 -31.60 0.51 -7.65
C GLU A 317 -30.89 1.74 -8.20
N LYS A 318 -31.50 2.91 -8.00
CA LYS A 318 -30.93 4.20 -8.33
C LYS A 318 -30.54 4.92 -7.05
N VAL A 319 -29.25 5.18 -6.88
CA VAL A 319 -28.70 5.89 -5.72
C VAL A 319 -27.71 6.97 -6.15
N SER A 320 -27.24 7.78 -5.20
CA SER A 320 -26.34 8.90 -5.51
C SER A 320 -24.98 8.40 -6.02
N VAL A 321 -24.33 9.20 -6.85
CA VAL A 321 -22.92 9.04 -7.23
C VAL A 321 -22.14 10.24 -6.70
N ARG A 322 -20.93 9.96 -6.23
CA ARG A 322 -19.98 10.96 -5.75
C ARG A 322 -18.61 10.53 -6.23
N CYS A 323 -17.96 11.38 -7.00
CA CYS A 323 -16.69 11.05 -7.63
C CYS A 323 -15.51 11.42 -6.72
N VAL A 324 -14.41 10.70 -6.90
CA VAL A 324 -13.14 10.93 -6.22
C VAL A 324 -12.02 11.06 -7.27
N THR A 325 -10.91 11.69 -6.89
CA THR A 325 -9.65 11.69 -7.62
C THR A 325 -8.50 11.77 -6.60
N ASP A 326 -7.38 11.10 -6.86
CA ASP A 326 -6.19 11.15 -6.00
C ASP A 326 -5.19 12.25 -6.45
N SER A 327 -5.55 13.06 -7.46
CA SER A 327 -4.76 14.22 -7.89
C SER A 327 -4.69 15.31 -6.81
N THR A 328 -3.50 15.77 -6.47
CA THR A 328 -3.26 16.72 -5.35
C THR A 328 -3.38 18.20 -5.73
N SER A 329 -3.80 18.53 -6.97
CA SER A 329 -3.98 19.91 -7.43
C SER A 329 -5.46 20.29 -7.60
N LEU A 330 -5.83 21.48 -7.12
CA LEU A 330 -7.06 22.14 -7.56
C LEU A 330 -6.87 22.56 -9.04
N PRO A 331 -7.78 22.20 -9.96
CA PRO A 331 -7.59 22.50 -11.37
C PRO A 331 -7.81 23.99 -11.66
N GLU A 332 -6.72 24.74 -11.80
CA GLU A 332 -6.75 26.04 -12.48
C GLU A 332 -6.91 25.84 -14.00
N GLU A 333 -7.66 26.73 -14.65
CA GLU A 333 -7.87 26.70 -16.08
C GLU A 333 -6.56 26.95 -16.86
N SER A 334 -6.04 25.92 -17.53
CA SER A 334 -5.43 26.13 -18.86
C SER A 334 -5.55 24.90 -19.74
N SER A 335 -5.71 25.16 -21.04
CA SER A 335 -6.01 24.17 -22.07
C SER A 335 -4.75 23.51 -22.63
N SER A 336 -4.68 22.18 -22.59
CA SER A 336 -4.29 21.37 -23.77
C SER A 336 -4.49 19.87 -23.53
N ASN A 337 -5.14 19.21 -24.47
CA ASN A 337 -5.46 17.77 -24.51
C ASN A 337 -4.36 16.85 -23.96
N ALA A 338 -4.68 16.09 -22.91
CA ALA A 338 -3.92 14.91 -22.49
C ALA A 338 -4.61 13.63 -23.01
N THR A 339 -4.38 13.29 -24.27
CA THR A 339 -4.59 11.91 -24.75
C THR A 339 -3.65 10.98 -24.00
N THR A 340 -4.13 9.79 -23.62
CA THR A 340 -3.29 8.74 -23.02
C THR A 340 -2.17 8.33 -23.97
N ILE A 341 -0.93 8.69 -23.64
CA ILE A 341 0.26 8.37 -24.42
C ILE A 341 0.71 6.94 -24.07
N GLY A 342 0.49 6.00 -24.99
CA GLY A 342 1.22 4.72 -25.02
C GLY A 342 2.68 4.93 -25.41
N TRP A 343 3.52 3.89 -25.39
CA TRP A 343 4.95 4.08 -25.69
C TRP A 343 5.17 4.69 -27.07
N SER A 344 6.01 5.74 -27.15
CA SER A 344 6.38 6.38 -28.41
C SER A 344 7.78 6.99 -28.34
N TRP A 345 8.57 6.72 -29.37
CA TRP A 345 9.90 7.31 -29.55
C TRP A 345 9.85 8.75 -30.09
N ASP A 346 8.69 9.22 -30.58
CA ASP A 346 8.48 10.59 -31.05
C ASP A 346 8.13 11.57 -29.90
N VAL A 347 7.95 11.04 -28.69
CA VAL A 347 7.59 11.80 -27.48
C VAL A 347 8.85 12.14 -26.68
N SER A 348 8.94 13.39 -26.21
CA SER A 348 10.08 13.85 -25.41
C SER A 348 10.18 13.10 -24.08
N ARG A 349 11.40 12.79 -23.64
CA ARG A 349 11.70 12.18 -22.32
C ARG A 349 11.01 12.90 -21.15
N ASP A 350 10.91 14.23 -21.20
CA ASP A 350 10.28 15.03 -20.16
C ASP A 350 8.75 14.85 -20.09
N SER A 351 8.11 14.36 -21.16
CA SER A 351 6.66 14.08 -21.19
C SER A 351 6.25 12.80 -20.46
N TYR A 352 7.21 11.99 -20.02
CA TYR A 352 6.99 10.81 -19.19
C TYR A 352 7.18 11.06 -17.68
N LEU A 353 7.51 12.30 -17.29
CA LEU A 353 7.58 12.74 -15.90
C LEU A 353 6.18 13.09 -15.38
N ASN A 354 5.91 12.85 -14.10
CA ASN A 354 4.66 13.31 -13.49
C ASN A 354 4.57 14.85 -13.45
N PRO A 355 3.62 15.51 -14.15
CA PRO A 355 3.49 16.97 -14.12
C PRO A 355 3.06 17.52 -12.74
N GLY A 356 2.55 16.67 -11.85
CA GLY A 356 2.23 17.02 -10.46
C GLY A 356 3.43 17.07 -9.51
N ILE A 357 4.63 16.66 -9.95
CA ILE A 357 5.83 16.62 -9.12
C ILE A 357 6.81 17.73 -9.53
N SER A 358 7.40 18.40 -8.53
CA SER A 358 8.51 19.33 -8.73
C SER A 358 9.82 18.57 -8.82
N TYR A 359 10.53 18.71 -9.94
CA TYR A 359 11.84 18.10 -10.17
C TYR A 359 12.97 19.12 -10.10
N ASP A 360 13.99 18.77 -9.32
CA ASP A 360 15.31 19.39 -9.41
C ASP A 360 16.04 18.91 -10.69
N LYS A 361 17.25 19.42 -10.89
CA LYS A 361 18.13 19.04 -12.00
C LYS A 361 19.55 18.78 -11.52
N MET A 362 20.25 17.91 -12.24
CA MET A 362 21.70 17.80 -12.25
C MET A 362 22.24 17.85 -13.69
N THR A 363 23.49 18.26 -13.86
CA THR A 363 24.21 18.25 -15.13
C THR A 363 25.38 17.28 -15.02
N ASP A 364 25.48 16.30 -15.92
CA ASP A 364 26.62 15.38 -15.92
C ASP A 364 27.86 16.13 -16.44
N PRO A 365 28.93 16.28 -15.64
CA PRO A 365 30.09 17.08 -16.02
C PRO A 365 30.90 16.45 -17.17
N ARG A 366 30.64 15.18 -17.52
CA ARG A 366 31.41 14.40 -18.50
C ARG A 366 30.90 14.62 -19.93
N ASP A 367 29.59 14.80 -20.11
CA ASP A 367 28.96 15.01 -21.42
C ASP A 367 28.04 16.24 -21.51
N GLY A 368 27.82 16.94 -20.39
CA GLY A 368 26.99 18.15 -20.31
C GLY A 368 25.48 17.89 -20.31
N LYS A 369 25.01 16.64 -20.28
CA LYS A 369 23.58 16.33 -20.30
C LYS A 369 22.91 16.67 -18.97
N GLU A 370 21.74 17.30 -19.06
CA GLU A 370 20.88 17.50 -17.90
C GLU A 370 19.98 16.28 -17.65
N TYR A 371 19.81 15.94 -16.38
CA TYR A 371 18.89 14.93 -15.90
C TYR A 371 18.03 15.50 -14.78
N LYS A 372 16.74 15.19 -14.81
CA LYS A 372 15.79 15.52 -13.75
C LYS A 372 16.06 14.65 -12.52
N THR A 373 15.86 15.22 -11.34
CA THR A 373 16.09 14.54 -10.05
C THR A 373 14.94 14.78 -9.10
N VAL A 374 14.66 13.80 -8.25
CA VAL A 374 13.62 13.86 -7.24
C VAL A 374 14.16 13.45 -5.89
N THR A 375 13.65 14.04 -4.80
CA THR A 375 13.99 13.65 -3.44
C THR A 375 12.80 12.98 -2.79
N ILE A 376 12.97 11.72 -2.36
CA ILE A 376 11.93 10.85 -1.81
C ILE A 376 12.27 10.54 -0.34
N GLY A 377 11.27 10.62 0.54
CA GLY A 377 11.46 10.58 2.00
C GLY A 377 11.73 11.96 2.61
N LYS A 378 12.07 12.00 3.90
CA LYS A 378 12.21 13.23 4.69
C LYS A 378 13.42 13.20 5.62
N GLY A 379 13.94 14.40 5.92
CA GLY A 379 15.05 14.61 6.84
C GLY A 379 16.28 13.75 6.50
N ASP A 380 16.91 13.22 7.54
CA ASP A 380 18.05 12.31 7.50
C ASP A 380 17.83 11.06 6.61
N PHE A 381 16.59 10.67 6.33
CA PHE A 381 16.25 9.48 5.54
C PHE A 381 15.90 9.75 4.08
N ALA A 382 15.93 11.01 3.64
CA ALA A 382 15.62 11.37 2.26
C ALA A 382 16.69 10.89 1.27
N GLN A 383 16.26 10.33 0.14
CA GLN A 383 17.11 9.90 -0.97
C GLN A 383 16.85 10.77 -2.20
N THR A 384 17.92 11.29 -2.82
CA THR A 384 17.81 12.04 -4.07
C THR A 384 18.18 11.15 -5.26
N TRP A 385 17.18 10.74 -6.03
CA TRP A 385 17.30 9.86 -7.20
C TRP A 385 17.33 10.66 -8.51
N MET A 386 17.97 10.12 -9.54
CA MET A 386 17.66 10.50 -10.91
C MET A 386 16.23 10.07 -11.26
N ALA A 387 15.40 11.01 -11.72
CA ALA A 387 14.08 10.75 -12.28
C ALA A 387 14.12 10.32 -13.76
N GLN A 388 15.30 10.33 -14.38
CA GLN A 388 15.52 9.93 -15.77
C GLN A 388 16.69 8.94 -15.87
N ASN A 389 16.59 7.98 -16.79
CA ASN A 389 17.65 7.01 -17.03
C ASN A 389 18.89 7.68 -17.64
N LEU A 390 20.08 7.23 -17.25
CA LEU A 390 21.37 7.75 -17.71
C LEU A 390 21.61 7.47 -19.21
N ASN A 391 22.11 8.46 -19.95
CA ASN A 391 22.46 8.38 -21.37
C ASN A 391 23.93 8.82 -21.61
N TYR A 392 24.87 8.24 -20.86
CA TYR A 392 26.30 8.56 -20.96
C TYR A 392 27.06 7.51 -21.79
N THR A 393 28.09 7.94 -22.52
CA THR A 393 29.07 7.04 -23.16
C THR A 393 30.42 7.75 -23.31
N ASP A 394 31.51 7.02 -23.09
CA ASP A 394 32.89 7.49 -23.34
C ASP A 394 33.28 7.46 -24.84
N GLY A 395 32.41 6.92 -25.71
CA GLY A 395 32.65 6.75 -27.14
C GLY A 395 33.64 5.64 -27.51
N SER A 396 34.14 4.84 -26.57
CA SER A 396 35.10 3.75 -26.81
C SER A 396 34.42 2.49 -27.38
N GLU A 397 35.16 1.69 -28.16
CA GLU A 397 34.57 0.51 -28.82
C GLU A 397 34.21 -0.60 -27.83
N TRP A 398 34.90 -0.67 -26.69
CA TRP A 398 34.50 -1.53 -25.57
C TRP A 398 33.13 -1.12 -25.03
N PHE A 399 32.91 0.19 -24.86
CA PHE A 399 31.67 0.73 -24.32
C PHE A 399 30.50 0.60 -25.30
N LYS A 400 30.72 0.86 -26.60
CA LYS A 400 29.71 0.61 -27.65
C LYS A 400 29.37 -0.87 -27.83
N SER A 401 30.31 -1.77 -27.56
CA SER A 401 30.06 -3.22 -27.60
C SER A 401 29.23 -3.72 -26.41
N ASN A 402 29.07 -2.91 -25.36
CA ASN A 402 28.46 -3.27 -24.08
C ASN A 402 27.38 -2.26 -23.61
N SER A 403 27.01 -1.30 -24.46
CA SER A 403 25.95 -0.34 -24.18
C SER A 403 25.29 0.12 -25.48
N TRP A 404 23.98 0.27 -25.44
CA TRP A 404 23.14 0.32 -26.63
C TRP A 404 22.00 1.32 -26.45
N CYS A 405 21.62 1.96 -27.55
CA CYS A 405 20.29 2.54 -27.65
C CYS A 405 19.30 1.45 -28.07
N TYR A 406 18.03 1.59 -27.74
CA TYR A 406 17.02 0.61 -28.15
C TYR A 406 16.97 0.52 -29.68
N ASP A 407 16.89 -0.69 -30.24
CA ASP A 407 16.98 -0.97 -31.69
C ASP A 407 18.24 -0.38 -32.38
N ASP A 408 19.30 -0.13 -31.62
CA ASP A 408 20.55 0.53 -32.06
C ASP A 408 20.37 1.94 -32.66
N ASP A 409 19.21 2.58 -32.48
CA ASP A 409 18.93 3.94 -32.96
C ASP A 409 19.36 5.01 -31.92
N PRO A 410 20.29 5.94 -32.25
CA PRO A 410 20.73 6.97 -31.33
C PRO A 410 19.62 7.85 -30.73
N SER A 411 18.52 8.10 -31.46
CA SER A 411 17.41 8.93 -30.99
C SER A 411 16.64 8.29 -29.83
N HIS A 412 16.57 6.95 -29.81
CA HIS A 412 15.93 6.21 -28.73
C HIS A 412 16.66 6.39 -27.38
N CYS A 413 17.98 6.62 -27.40
CA CYS A 413 18.74 6.95 -26.18
C CYS A 413 18.33 8.30 -25.57
N ASP A 414 17.89 9.26 -26.38
CA ASP A 414 17.51 10.59 -25.91
C ASP A 414 16.12 10.59 -25.24
N VAL A 415 15.29 9.59 -25.57
CA VAL A 415 13.99 9.33 -24.92
C VAL A 415 14.14 8.41 -23.70
N ALA A 416 14.65 7.19 -23.88
CA ALA A 416 14.61 6.15 -22.85
C ALA A 416 15.85 6.07 -21.94
N GLY A 417 16.89 6.84 -22.25
CA GLY A 417 18.24 6.59 -21.74
C GLY A 417 18.93 5.45 -22.48
N ARG A 418 20.16 5.14 -22.07
CA ARG A 418 20.97 4.07 -22.68
C ARG A 418 20.83 2.78 -21.87
N LEU A 419 20.87 1.64 -22.56
CA LEU A 419 20.95 0.32 -21.97
C LEU A 419 22.43 -0.07 -21.82
N TYR A 420 22.82 -0.64 -20.68
CA TYR A 420 24.20 -1.06 -20.38
C TYR A 420 24.22 -2.53 -19.98
N SER A 421 25.31 -3.25 -20.28
CA SER A 421 25.61 -4.49 -19.58
C SER A 421 26.02 -4.19 -18.13
N TRP A 422 25.75 -5.11 -17.22
CA TRP A 422 26.04 -4.89 -15.80
C TRP A 422 27.52 -4.59 -15.54
N VAL A 423 28.43 -5.23 -16.31
CA VAL A 423 29.89 -5.04 -16.15
C VAL A 423 30.40 -3.66 -16.58
N VAL A 424 29.67 -2.96 -17.47
CA VAL A 424 29.92 -1.55 -17.79
C VAL A 424 29.22 -0.64 -16.80
N ALA A 425 28.00 -0.99 -16.38
CA ALA A 425 27.28 -0.23 -15.36
C ALA A 425 28.12 -0.08 -14.09
N VAL A 426 28.60 -1.16 -13.47
CA VAL A 426 29.37 -1.08 -12.21
C VAL A 426 30.83 -0.68 -12.37
N ASP A 427 31.30 -0.41 -13.60
CA ASP A 427 32.71 -0.29 -13.97
C ASP A 427 33.62 -1.32 -13.26
N THR A 428 33.57 -2.56 -13.77
CA THR A 428 34.40 -3.67 -13.24
C THR A 428 35.91 -3.41 -13.28
N ALA A 429 36.38 -2.46 -14.11
CA ALA A 429 37.78 -2.07 -14.15
C ALA A 429 38.13 -1.07 -13.04
N ALA A 430 37.27 -0.10 -12.76
CA ALA A 430 37.43 0.78 -11.59
C ALA A 430 37.40 -0.04 -10.29
N LEU A 431 36.41 -0.93 -10.12
CA LEU A 431 36.29 -1.79 -8.93
C LEU A 431 37.52 -2.68 -8.69
N LEU A 432 38.14 -3.21 -9.74
CA LEU A 432 39.34 -4.04 -9.62
C LEU A 432 40.57 -3.24 -9.19
N ASN A 433 40.62 -1.95 -9.51
CA ASN A 433 41.76 -1.06 -9.30
C ASN A 433 41.55 -0.05 -8.16
N ASP A 434 40.47 -0.19 -7.38
CA ASP A 434 40.25 0.61 -6.16
C ASP A 434 41.47 0.45 -5.21
N PRO A 435 42.10 1.54 -4.75
CA PRO A 435 43.32 1.47 -3.97
C PRO A 435 43.10 1.02 -2.52
N ASP A 436 41.88 1.18 -1.99
CA ASP A 436 41.54 0.93 -0.59
C ASP A 436 40.84 -0.44 -0.43
N ARG A 437 39.92 -0.80 -1.35
CA ARG A 437 39.05 -1.99 -1.30
C ARG A 437 38.82 -2.61 -2.69
N PRO A 438 39.86 -3.17 -3.35
CA PRO A 438 39.73 -3.75 -4.69
C PRO A 438 38.80 -4.97 -4.74
N LEU A 439 37.80 -4.93 -5.63
CA LEU A 439 36.78 -5.97 -5.82
C LEU A 439 36.93 -6.67 -7.17
N LYS A 440 36.93 -8.02 -7.15
CA LYS A 440 37.01 -8.85 -8.37
C LYS A 440 35.63 -9.10 -8.96
N CYS A 441 35.21 -8.23 -9.88
CA CYS A 441 33.88 -8.24 -10.47
C CYS A 441 33.95 -8.49 -11.99
N GLY A 442 32.91 -9.10 -12.56
CA GLY A 442 32.89 -9.49 -13.98
C GLY A 442 31.70 -10.36 -14.35
N SER A 443 31.54 -10.65 -15.65
CA SER A 443 30.36 -11.33 -16.21
C SER A 443 30.13 -12.73 -15.65
N ASN A 444 31.19 -13.46 -15.26
CA ASN A 444 31.12 -14.79 -14.65
C ASN A 444 31.81 -14.83 -13.27
N MET A 445 31.87 -13.69 -12.57
CA MET A 445 32.52 -13.58 -11.25
C MET A 445 31.55 -13.02 -10.22
N LEU A 446 31.43 -13.70 -9.08
CA LEU A 446 30.69 -13.21 -7.92
C LEU A 446 31.34 -11.94 -7.37
N CYS A 447 30.63 -10.83 -7.44
CA CYS A 447 31.05 -9.50 -7.00
C CYS A 447 30.41 -9.21 -5.63
N LYS A 448 31.16 -9.49 -4.55
CA LYS A 448 30.71 -9.21 -3.18
C LYS A 448 30.93 -7.72 -2.85
N VAL A 449 30.00 -6.88 -3.26
CA VAL A 449 29.95 -5.45 -2.87
C VAL A 449 29.55 -5.35 -1.39
N PRO A 450 30.41 -4.78 -0.51
CA PRO A 450 30.04 -4.52 0.88
C PRO A 450 28.92 -3.48 0.98
N ALA A 451 28.02 -3.61 1.96
CA ALA A 451 26.88 -2.70 2.09
C ALA A 451 27.25 -1.25 2.45
N ASP A 452 28.47 -1.01 2.97
CA ASP A 452 29.00 0.32 3.24
C ASP A 452 29.73 0.94 2.03
N TYR A 453 29.88 0.19 0.94
CA TYR A 453 30.67 0.57 -0.23
C TYR A 453 29.77 1.09 -1.37
N LYS A 454 29.85 2.39 -1.67
CA LYS A 454 29.08 3.01 -2.76
C LYS A 454 29.78 2.77 -4.10
N VAL A 455 29.16 1.98 -4.97
CA VAL A 455 29.67 1.70 -6.32
C VAL A 455 29.31 2.86 -7.25
N GLN A 456 30.21 3.84 -7.43
CA GLN A 456 30.02 4.91 -8.42
C GLN A 456 29.66 4.32 -9.79
N GLY A 457 30.49 3.38 -10.28
CA GLY A 457 30.31 2.76 -11.59
C GLY A 457 30.22 3.83 -12.69
N ILE A 458 29.21 3.71 -13.55
CA ILE A 458 29.00 4.63 -14.66
C ILE A 458 28.32 5.95 -14.27
N CYS A 459 27.91 6.11 -13.01
CA CYS A 459 27.32 7.35 -12.52
C CYS A 459 28.36 8.50 -12.43
N PRO A 460 27.93 9.77 -12.55
CA PRO A 460 28.83 10.92 -12.41
C PRO A 460 29.30 11.08 -10.96
N ASP A 461 30.39 11.80 -10.73
CA ASP A 461 30.97 12.03 -9.40
C ASP A 461 29.92 12.58 -8.41
N GLY A 462 29.88 12.04 -7.19
CA GLY A 462 28.85 12.35 -6.19
C GLY A 462 27.54 11.58 -6.38
N TRP A 463 27.49 10.61 -7.29
CA TRP A 463 26.37 9.70 -7.53
C TRP A 463 26.89 8.26 -7.71
N HIS A 464 26.07 7.28 -7.37
CA HIS A 464 26.40 5.87 -7.47
C HIS A 464 25.25 5.03 -8.04
N ILE A 465 25.57 3.81 -8.45
CA ILE A 465 24.56 2.82 -8.79
C ILE A 465 23.91 2.34 -7.51
N PRO A 466 22.57 2.43 -7.39
CA PRO A 466 21.85 2.07 -6.19
C PRO A 466 22.05 0.61 -5.82
N GLN A 467 22.10 0.37 -4.53
CA GLN A 467 22.22 -0.95 -3.94
C GLN A 467 20.83 -1.52 -3.62
N VAL A 468 20.71 -2.85 -3.52
CA VAL A 468 19.45 -3.55 -3.16
C VAL A 468 18.79 -2.97 -1.91
N PHE A 469 19.60 -2.54 -0.93
CA PHE A 469 19.10 -1.97 0.31
C PHE A 469 18.70 -0.49 0.21
N GLU A 470 19.20 0.23 -0.78
CA GLU A 470 18.80 1.62 -1.06
C GLU A 470 17.47 1.64 -1.80
N VAL A 471 17.22 0.63 -2.64
CA VAL A 471 15.88 0.30 -3.16
C VAL A 471 14.92 -0.10 -2.03
N GLN A 472 15.35 -0.92 -1.06
CA GLN A 472 14.51 -1.22 0.10
C GLN A 472 14.21 0.03 0.95
N HIS A 473 15.19 0.93 1.10
CA HIS A 473 14.98 2.19 1.81
C HIS A 473 14.03 3.14 1.05
N LEU A 474 14.08 3.14 -0.28
CA LEU A 474 13.06 3.77 -1.13
C LEU A 474 11.66 3.19 -0.84
N TYR A 475 11.49 1.86 -0.81
CA TYR A 475 10.20 1.21 -0.48
C TYR A 475 9.69 1.59 0.92
N ASN A 476 10.58 1.74 1.90
CA ASN A 476 10.22 2.15 3.25
C ASN A 476 9.82 3.65 3.30
N ASN A 477 10.49 4.51 2.53
CA ASN A 477 10.15 5.93 2.41
C ASN A 477 8.79 6.19 1.74
N ILE A 478 8.29 5.25 0.93
CA ILE A 478 6.97 5.32 0.27
C ILE A 478 5.87 4.50 1.00
N GLY A 479 6.19 3.82 2.11
CA GLY A 479 5.24 3.02 2.89
C GLY A 479 4.79 1.71 2.25
N ALA A 480 5.52 1.19 1.24
CA ALA A 480 5.10 0.02 0.44
C ALA A 480 5.28 -1.34 1.15
N GLY A 481 6.14 -1.41 2.18
CA GLY A 481 6.65 -2.68 2.69
C GLY A 481 7.39 -3.48 1.60
N ASN A 482 7.44 -4.81 1.74
CA ASN A 482 8.12 -5.69 0.76
C ASN A 482 7.20 -6.10 -0.41
N ALA A 483 5.98 -5.57 -0.50
CA ALA A 483 5.11 -5.78 -1.65
C ALA A 483 5.42 -4.71 -2.69
N VAL A 484 5.82 -5.12 -3.90
CA VAL A 484 6.21 -4.18 -4.97
C VAL A 484 5.00 -3.33 -5.39
N MET A 485 4.89 -2.13 -4.84
CA MET A 485 3.90 -1.09 -5.20
C MET A 485 4.24 -0.49 -6.56
N SER A 486 4.10 -1.31 -7.61
CA SER A 486 4.57 -1.00 -8.96
C SER A 486 3.94 0.26 -9.55
N ALA A 487 2.68 0.55 -9.23
CA ALA A 487 1.97 1.74 -9.74
C ALA A 487 2.56 3.07 -9.26
N GLU A 488 3.03 3.17 -8.02
CA GLU A 488 3.44 4.44 -7.41
C GLU A 488 4.78 4.98 -7.92
N LEU A 489 5.58 4.12 -8.58
CA LEU A 489 6.90 4.44 -9.14
C LEU A 489 6.93 4.40 -10.67
N LYS A 490 5.98 3.68 -11.31
CA LYS A 490 5.76 3.72 -12.77
C LYS A 490 5.43 5.14 -13.22
N SER A 491 5.96 5.55 -14.38
CA SER A 491 5.58 6.80 -15.05
C SER A 491 4.07 6.87 -15.37
N THR A 492 3.53 8.09 -15.37
CA THR A 492 2.11 8.39 -15.68
C THR A 492 1.71 8.13 -17.14
N ALA A 493 2.70 7.87 -18.01
CA ALA A 493 2.53 7.58 -19.42
C ALA A 493 3.55 6.54 -19.91
N GLY A 494 3.31 6.00 -21.11
CA GLY A 494 4.23 5.11 -21.82
C GLY A 494 4.00 3.61 -21.63
N TRP A 495 3.19 3.18 -20.66
CA TRP A 495 2.91 1.76 -20.43
C TRP A 495 1.77 1.28 -21.34
N ASN A 496 2.07 0.27 -22.14
CA ASN A 496 1.11 -0.39 -23.02
C ASN A 496 0.05 -1.15 -22.20
N ASN A 497 -1.08 -1.47 -22.82
CA ASN A 497 -2.21 -2.16 -22.19
C ASN A 497 -2.85 -1.43 -20.99
N TYR A 498 -2.68 -0.11 -20.91
CA TYR A 498 -3.35 0.78 -19.94
C TYR A 498 -2.90 0.63 -18.47
N GLU A 499 -1.71 0.05 -18.22
CA GLU A 499 -1.11 -0.05 -16.88
C GLU A 499 -0.09 1.07 -16.57
N ASN A 500 -0.40 2.33 -16.91
CA ASN A 500 0.40 3.47 -16.46
C ASN A 500 0.42 3.53 -14.92
N GLY A 501 1.47 4.14 -14.36
CA GLY A 501 1.55 4.41 -12.94
C GLY A 501 0.91 5.73 -12.53
N ASP A 502 0.86 5.92 -11.21
CA ASP A 502 0.44 7.18 -10.59
C ASP A 502 1.65 8.10 -10.33
N ASP A 503 2.87 7.55 -10.36
CA ASP A 503 4.16 8.23 -10.13
C ASP A 503 4.13 9.23 -8.95
N LEU A 504 3.53 8.81 -7.84
CA LEU A 504 3.22 9.67 -6.67
C LEU A 504 4.46 10.33 -6.06
N TYR A 505 5.62 9.74 -6.30
CA TYR A 505 6.91 10.17 -5.75
C TYR A 505 7.87 10.71 -6.82
N GLY A 506 7.43 10.81 -8.08
CA GLY A 506 8.22 11.35 -9.19
C GLY A 506 9.48 10.56 -9.53
N LEU A 507 9.49 9.25 -9.29
CA LEU A 507 10.62 8.43 -9.74
C LEU A 507 10.54 8.21 -11.26
N SER A 508 9.35 8.28 -11.86
CA SER A 508 9.13 8.22 -13.31
C SER A 508 9.85 7.03 -13.97
N ILE A 509 9.56 5.82 -13.48
CA ILE A 509 10.06 4.60 -14.11
C ILE A 509 9.32 4.39 -15.42
N ILE A 510 10.04 4.62 -16.52
CA ILE A 510 9.54 4.46 -17.88
C ILE A 510 9.76 3.02 -18.39
N PRO A 511 8.87 2.49 -19.25
CA PRO A 511 9.00 1.14 -19.79
C PRO A 511 9.94 1.10 -21.00
N SER A 512 11.22 1.40 -20.76
CA SER A 512 12.28 1.45 -21.77
C SER A 512 12.56 0.12 -22.47
N GLY A 513 12.01 -0.99 -21.96
CA GLY A 513 12.38 -2.34 -22.36
C GLY A 513 13.83 -2.68 -21.98
N ARG A 514 14.31 -3.79 -22.53
CA ARG A 514 15.64 -4.36 -22.25
C ARG A 514 16.23 -5.06 -23.48
N LYS A 515 17.54 -5.25 -23.49
CA LYS A 515 18.27 -5.98 -24.54
C LYS A 515 18.63 -7.38 -24.08
N ASN A 516 18.37 -8.38 -24.91
CA ASN A 516 18.67 -9.79 -24.68
C ASN A 516 19.45 -10.35 -25.88
N GLY A 517 20.75 -10.60 -25.70
CA GLY A 517 21.63 -11.01 -26.80
C GLY A 517 21.61 -9.98 -27.94
N SER A 518 21.06 -10.36 -29.10
CA SER A 518 20.91 -9.50 -30.28
C SER A 518 19.50 -8.94 -30.49
N SER A 519 18.54 -9.18 -29.59
CA SER A 519 17.18 -8.64 -29.69
C SER A 519 16.87 -7.62 -28.60
N TYR A 520 16.02 -6.66 -28.94
CA TYR A 520 15.39 -5.75 -27.99
C TYR A 520 13.98 -6.23 -27.70
N GLN A 521 13.52 -6.13 -26.46
CA GLN A 521 12.26 -6.72 -26.01
C GLN A 521 11.58 -5.90 -24.90
N LEU A 522 10.26 -6.07 -24.78
CA LEU A 522 9.41 -5.54 -23.72
C LEU A 522 9.34 -4.00 -23.59
N VAL A 523 9.69 -3.26 -24.65
CA VAL A 523 9.41 -1.81 -24.70
C VAL A 523 7.92 -1.54 -24.52
N GLY A 524 7.59 -0.54 -23.72
CA GLY A 524 6.21 -0.25 -23.30
C GLY A 524 5.62 -1.26 -22.30
N MET A 525 6.35 -2.28 -21.86
CA MET A 525 5.87 -3.29 -20.90
C MET A 525 6.78 -3.51 -19.69
N ASP A 526 8.05 -3.11 -19.79
CA ASP A 526 9.08 -3.40 -18.79
C ASP A 526 10.00 -2.17 -18.60
N GLY A 527 10.16 -1.75 -17.35
CA GLY A 527 10.97 -0.61 -16.93
C GLY A 527 11.87 -1.01 -15.78
N GLY A 528 13.17 -1.15 -16.05
CA GLY A 528 14.14 -1.61 -15.06
C GLY A 528 15.55 -1.09 -15.24
N PHE A 529 16.29 -1.07 -14.15
CA PHE A 529 17.67 -0.58 -14.08
C PHE A 529 18.56 -1.44 -13.18
N TRP A 530 19.85 -1.49 -13.49
CA TRP A 530 20.82 -2.29 -12.75
C TRP A 530 21.03 -1.82 -11.31
N LEU A 531 21.23 -2.79 -10.41
CA LEU A 531 21.73 -2.57 -9.05
C LEU A 531 23.19 -3.03 -8.93
N ALA A 532 23.91 -2.48 -7.96
CA ALA A 532 25.35 -2.69 -7.84
C ALA A 532 25.75 -4.14 -7.46
N GLN A 533 24.86 -4.90 -6.82
CA GLN A 533 25.15 -6.28 -6.36
C GLN A 533 25.04 -7.31 -7.48
N SER A 534 26.01 -8.22 -7.57
CA SER A 534 25.78 -9.50 -8.25
C SER A 534 24.93 -10.44 -7.39
N TYR A 535 24.23 -11.38 -8.02
CA TYR A 535 23.47 -12.39 -7.29
C TYR A 535 24.38 -13.27 -6.45
N PHE A 536 23.99 -13.53 -5.20
CA PHE A 536 24.88 -14.07 -4.17
C PHE A 536 25.09 -15.59 -4.21
N GLN A 537 24.24 -16.33 -4.94
CA GLN A 537 24.41 -17.78 -5.07
C GLN A 537 25.67 -18.10 -5.87
N THR A 538 26.59 -18.85 -5.25
CA THR A 538 27.88 -19.25 -5.85
C THR A 538 27.74 -20.13 -7.09
N SER A 539 26.57 -20.75 -7.29
CA SER A 539 26.19 -21.52 -8.47
C SER A 539 25.73 -20.67 -9.66
N LEU A 540 25.49 -19.38 -9.47
CA LEU A 540 24.93 -18.45 -10.48
C LEU A 540 25.71 -17.11 -10.55
N PRO A 541 27.06 -17.13 -10.66
CA PRO A 541 27.90 -15.93 -10.66
C PRO A 541 27.66 -15.00 -11.86
N GLU A 542 26.92 -15.44 -12.87
CA GLU A 542 26.56 -14.69 -14.08
C GLU A 542 25.33 -13.78 -13.94
N TYR A 543 24.63 -13.84 -12.80
CA TYR A 543 23.46 -13.01 -12.51
C TYR A 543 23.80 -11.78 -11.66
N ALA A 544 23.01 -10.73 -11.82
CA ALA A 544 23.04 -9.52 -10.99
C ALA A 544 21.62 -9.06 -10.65
N TYR A 545 21.51 -8.27 -9.59
CA TYR A 545 20.24 -7.70 -9.17
C TYR A 545 19.81 -6.57 -10.09
N VAL A 546 18.51 -6.52 -10.37
CA VAL A 546 17.88 -5.50 -11.20
C VAL A 546 16.63 -4.98 -10.47
N PHE A 547 16.47 -3.67 -10.40
CA PHE A 547 15.18 -3.09 -10.07
C PHE A 547 14.31 -3.21 -11.32
N ASN A 548 13.19 -3.91 -11.24
CA ASN A 548 12.38 -4.22 -12.41
C ASN A 548 10.89 -4.07 -12.09
N ILE A 549 10.20 -3.23 -12.88
CA ILE A 549 8.74 -3.16 -12.88
C ILE A 549 8.23 -3.64 -14.24
N SER A 550 7.40 -4.68 -14.24
CA SER A 550 6.82 -5.27 -15.44
C SER A 550 5.32 -5.58 -15.25
N SER A 551 4.61 -5.77 -16.36
CA SER A 551 3.19 -6.21 -16.36
C SER A 551 2.99 -7.70 -16.06
N SER A 552 4.02 -8.44 -15.62
CA SER A 552 3.95 -9.90 -15.46
C SER A 552 4.63 -10.44 -14.19
N HIS A 553 4.77 -9.60 -13.17
CA HIS A 553 5.73 -9.73 -12.06
C HIS A 553 7.18 -9.57 -12.52
N GLY A 554 7.92 -8.67 -11.86
CA GLY A 554 9.30 -8.37 -12.19
C GLY A 554 10.26 -9.50 -11.76
N SER A 555 11.34 -9.68 -12.52
CA SER A 555 12.46 -10.53 -12.06
C SER A 555 13.43 -9.65 -11.27
N GLU A 556 13.72 -10.02 -10.01
CA GLU A 556 14.68 -9.30 -9.17
C GLU A 556 16.14 -9.50 -9.60
N ILE A 557 16.40 -10.50 -10.45
CA ILE A 557 17.71 -10.84 -10.99
C ILE A 557 17.67 -11.07 -12.50
N ASP A 558 18.78 -10.78 -13.17
CA ASP A 558 18.97 -11.13 -14.58
C ASP A 558 20.46 -11.34 -14.92
N GLN A 559 20.74 -11.89 -16.10
CA GLN A 559 22.12 -12.14 -16.55
C GLN A 559 22.86 -10.82 -16.79
N LYS A 560 24.10 -10.73 -16.30
CA LYS A 560 24.98 -9.54 -16.43
C LYS A 560 25.24 -9.08 -17.87
N THR A 561 24.94 -9.93 -18.84
CA THR A 561 25.03 -9.70 -20.30
C THR A 561 23.79 -9.03 -20.91
N MET A 562 22.66 -8.97 -20.18
CA MET A 562 21.48 -8.21 -20.60
C MET A 562 21.78 -6.71 -20.64
N GLY A 563 21.04 -5.97 -21.46
CA GLY A 563 21.05 -4.50 -21.44
C GLY A 563 19.88 -3.94 -20.65
N TYR A 564 20.15 -3.32 -19.50
CA TYR A 564 19.18 -2.54 -18.72
C TYR A 564 19.66 -1.10 -18.55
N SER A 565 18.74 -0.19 -18.22
CA SER A 565 19.10 1.18 -17.92
C SER A 565 19.96 1.29 -16.66
N VAL A 566 20.57 2.46 -16.45
CA VAL A 566 21.16 2.87 -15.17
C VAL A 566 20.46 4.11 -14.68
N ARG A 567 20.19 4.17 -13.38
CA ARG A 567 19.53 5.29 -12.71
C ARG A 567 20.26 5.53 -11.40
N CYS A 568 20.92 6.68 -11.30
CA CYS A 568 21.86 6.93 -10.21
C CYS A 568 21.15 7.48 -8.98
N LEU A 569 21.68 7.12 -7.81
CA LEU A 569 21.33 7.68 -6.50
C LEU A 569 22.45 8.64 -6.07
N LYS A 570 22.07 9.80 -5.52
CA LYS A 570 23.03 10.80 -5.06
C LYS A 570 23.71 10.33 -3.78
N ASP A 571 24.99 10.66 -3.63
CA ASP A 571 25.69 10.39 -2.38
C ASP A 571 25.07 11.15 -1.21
N ALA A 572 24.47 10.41 -0.29
CA ALA A 572 24.08 10.94 1.02
C ALA A 572 25.31 11.48 1.76
N ALA A 573 25.09 12.55 2.54
CA ALA A 573 26.10 13.16 3.40
C ALA A 573 26.65 12.16 4.43
N SER A 574 27.86 12.41 4.94
CA SER A 574 28.60 11.47 5.81
C SER A 574 27.97 11.20 7.18
N ASP A 575 26.93 11.94 7.53
CA ASP A 575 26.16 11.88 8.78
C ASP A 575 24.76 11.24 8.62
N ALA A 576 24.45 10.74 7.41
CA ALA A 576 23.23 9.99 7.14
C ALA A 576 23.14 8.69 7.98
N PRO A 577 21.93 8.33 8.46
CA PRO A 577 21.71 7.19 9.34
C PRO A 577 22.02 5.87 8.62
N THR A 578 22.97 5.14 9.19
CA THR A 578 23.39 3.82 8.71
C THR A 578 22.24 2.81 8.84
N LEU A 579 21.89 2.19 7.70
CA LEU A 579 20.74 1.28 7.59
C LEU A 579 20.94 -0.06 8.31
N TYR A 580 22.17 -0.37 8.73
CA TYR A 580 22.59 -1.63 9.35
C TYR A 580 22.66 -1.57 10.89
N TRP A 581 22.74 -2.73 11.54
CA TRP A 581 22.96 -2.77 12.99
C TRP A 581 24.42 -2.49 13.36
N SER A 582 24.67 -1.41 14.10
CA SER A 582 25.89 -1.26 14.92
C SER A 582 25.55 -0.71 16.31
N TRP A 583 26.29 -1.17 17.31
CA TRP A 583 26.26 -0.64 18.67
C TRP A 583 26.88 0.75 18.80
N ASP A 584 27.59 1.24 17.78
CA ASP A 584 28.09 2.62 17.73
C ASP A 584 27.00 3.64 17.35
N ILE A 585 25.82 3.16 16.90
CA ILE A 585 24.70 4.00 16.47
C ILE A 585 23.74 4.19 17.65
N PRO A 586 23.59 5.42 18.19
CA PRO A 586 22.71 5.69 19.32
C PRO A 586 21.23 5.50 18.95
N LYS A 587 20.39 5.15 19.93
CA LYS A 587 18.96 4.85 19.71
C LYS A 587 18.18 6.01 19.10
N GLU A 588 18.57 7.25 19.38
CA GLU A 588 17.92 8.47 18.88
C GLU A 588 17.97 8.55 17.34
N LYS A 589 19.06 8.06 16.73
CA LYS A 589 19.24 7.97 15.27
C LYS A 589 18.51 6.77 14.63
N ARG A 590 17.81 5.95 15.43
CA ARG A 590 17.01 4.79 15.01
C ARG A 590 15.51 5.00 15.21
N MET A 591 15.12 6.09 15.85
CA MET A 591 13.73 6.55 15.97
C MET A 591 13.28 7.18 14.65
N ASN A 592 11.99 7.07 14.32
CA ASN A 592 11.40 7.66 13.12
C ASN A 592 11.29 9.20 13.28
N PRO A 593 12.06 10.03 12.55
CA PRO A 593 12.03 11.48 12.73
C PRO A 593 10.76 12.13 12.15
N ASP A 594 9.96 11.39 11.37
CA ASP A 594 8.66 11.85 10.88
C ASP A 594 7.52 11.63 11.89
N TYR A 595 7.79 10.93 13.01
CA TYR A 595 6.80 10.65 14.05
C TYR A 595 6.94 11.61 15.23
N ASP A 596 5.83 12.24 15.65
CA ASP A 596 5.79 13.11 16.83
C ASP A 596 5.61 12.28 18.10
N TYR A 597 6.72 12.01 18.79
CA TYR A 597 6.73 11.19 19.99
C TYR A 597 6.25 11.95 21.22
N GLY A 598 5.33 11.31 21.95
CA GLY A 598 5.09 11.64 23.35
C GLY A 598 6.30 11.28 24.23
N LYS A 599 6.21 11.63 25.51
CA LYS A 599 7.24 11.36 26.51
C LYS A 599 6.64 10.82 27.80
N MET A 600 7.38 9.96 28.47
CA MET A 600 7.17 9.61 29.87
C MET A 600 8.50 9.67 30.64
N ILE A 601 8.43 10.00 31.92
CA ILE A 601 9.60 9.99 32.82
C ILE A 601 9.31 8.95 33.90
N ASP A 602 10.21 7.98 34.07
CA ASP A 602 10.10 6.99 35.13
C ASP A 602 10.48 7.64 36.46
N SER A 603 9.55 7.67 37.40
CA SER A 603 9.73 8.34 38.70
C SER A 603 10.73 7.64 39.62
N ARG A 604 11.16 6.42 39.28
CA ARG A 604 12.04 5.57 40.10
C ARG A 604 13.53 5.85 39.88
N ASP A 605 13.91 6.16 38.64
CA ASP A 605 15.29 6.43 38.22
C ASP A 605 15.47 7.77 37.47
N GLY A 606 14.38 8.44 37.09
CA GLY A 606 14.40 9.70 36.33
C GLY A 606 14.59 9.53 34.82
N GLN A 607 14.61 8.30 34.30
CA GLN A 607 14.81 8.02 32.88
C GLN A 607 13.62 8.51 32.04
N GLU A 608 13.89 9.34 31.04
CA GLU A 608 12.91 9.71 30.02
C GLU A 608 12.87 8.63 28.93
N TYR A 609 11.66 8.27 28.49
CA TYR A 609 11.40 7.38 27.36
C TYR A 609 10.38 8.03 26.41
N LYS A 610 10.61 7.91 25.10
CA LYS A 610 9.62 8.24 24.06
C LYS A 610 8.42 7.31 24.12
N THR A 611 7.26 7.84 23.76
CA THR A 611 5.98 7.14 23.69
C THR A 611 5.22 7.44 22.40
N THR A 612 4.30 6.56 22.05
CA THR A 612 3.43 6.63 20.87
C THR A 612 1.99 6.28 21.28
N VAL A 613 0.99 6.77 20.54
CA VAL A 613 -0.41 6.37 20.72
C VAL A 613 -0.82 5.49 19.55
N ILE A 614 -1.11 4.22 19.81
CA ILE A 614 -1.49 3.22 18.81
C ILE A 614 -2.77 2.52 19.26
N ASN A 615 -3.77 2.48 18.38
CA ASN A 615 -5.10 1.90 18.65
C ASN A 615 -5.72 2.37 19.99
N GLY A 616 -5.62 3.68 20.26
CA GLY A 616 -6.16 4.31 21.48
C GLY A 616 -5.38 4.06 22.78
N LYS A 617 -4.31 3.26 22.77
CA LYS A 617 -3.43 2.99 23.92
C LYS A 617 -2.13 3.77 23.78
N THR A 618 -1.54 4.21 24.89
CA THR A 618 -0.20 4.82 24.90
C THR A 618 0.85 3.74 25.13
N TRP A 619 1.74 3.52 24.17
CA TRP A 619 2.83 2.54 24.25
C TRP A 619 4.17 3.24 24.44
N MET A 620 5.12 2.57 25.09
CA MET A 620 6.53 2.97 25.00
C MET A 620 7.06 2.76 23.58
N ALA A 621 7.74 3.77 23.02
CA ALA A 621 8.51 3.69 21.77
C ALA A 621 9.97 3.24 22.01
N GLU A 622 10.40 3.20 23.27
CA GLU A 622 11.70 2.71 23.72
C GLU A 622 11.57 1.48 24.62
N ASN A 623 12.62 0.66 24.69
CA ASN A 623 12.67 -0.48 25.60
C ASN A 623 13.01 0.00 27.03
N LEU A 624 12.34 -0.54 28.05
CA LEU A 624 12.58 -0.17 29.46
C LEU A 624 14.04 -0.48 29.90
N ASN A 625 14.69 0.44 30.63
CA ASN A 625 16.08 0.32 31.10
C ASN A 625 16.23 0.30 32.65
N TYR A 626 15.13 0.34 33.41
CA TYR A 626 15.14 0.36 34.89
C TYR A 626 16.02 -0.74 35.53
N ALA A 627 16.92 -0.33 36.43
CA ALA A 627 18.00 -1.20 36.93
C ALA A 627 18.32 -1.08 38.43
N ASP A 628 17.57 -0.29 39.22
CA ASP A 628 17.94 0.00 40.60
C ASP A 628 17.75 -1.21 41.53
N THR A 629 18.84 -1.97 41.71
CA THR A 629 18.95 -3.11 42.63
C THR A 629 18.95 -2.72 44.11
N THR A 630 19.10 -1.43 44.45
CA THR A 630 19.03 -0.95 45.83
C THR A 630 17.59 -0.70 46.27
N GLN A 631 16.75 -0.19 45.36
CA GLN A 631 15.31 -0.05 45.56
C GLN A 631 14.57 -1.38 45.29
N ASN A 632 14.99 -2.17 44.31
CA ASN A 632 14.43 -3.50 44.03
C ASN A 632 15.52 -4.60 43.99
N PRO A 633 15.84 -5.23 45.15
CA PRO A 633 16.82 -6.31 45.22
C PRO A 633 16.47 -7.57 44.40
N GLU A 634 15.21 -7.77 43.98
CA GLU A 634 14.84 -8.94 43.19
C GLU A 634 15.41 -8.92 41.76
N LEU A 635 15.87 -7.76 41.29
CA LEU A 635 16.51 -7.60 39.99
C LEU A 635 17.87 -8.34 39.90
N ILE A 636 18.50 -8.65 41.04
CA ILE A 636 19.83 -9.27 41.10
C ILE A 636 19.82 -10.64 40.40
N GLY A 637 20.60 -10.77 39.32
CA GLY A 637 20.66 -11.98 38.48
C GLY A 637 19.49 -12.16 37.49
N LYS A 638 18.48 -11.28 37.55
CA LYS A 638 17.26 -11.31 36.72
C LYS A 638 17.22 -10.26 35.61
N ILE A 639 18.10 -9.26 35.66
CA ILE A 639 18.34 -8.28 34.58
C ILE A 639 19.68 -8.52 33.85
N ARG A 640 19.82 -8.04 32.61
CA ARG A 640 21.10 -7.88 31.88
C ARG A 640 21.00 -6.84 30.76
N CYS A 641 22.16 -6.37 30.29
CA CYS A 641 22.31 -5.73 28.97
C CYS A 641 22.69 -6.73 27.89
N SER A 642 22.60 -6.33 26.61
CA SER A 642 23.19 -7.11 25.52
C SER A 642 24.72 -7.18 25.68
N ASP A 643 25.30 -8.33 25.32
CA ASP A 643 26.72 -8.68 25.50
C ASP A 643 27.32 -8.42 26.90
N TYR A 644 26.48 -8.29 27.94
CA TYR A 644 26.86 -7.90 29.31
C TYR A 644 27.56 -6.53 29.43
N LYS A 645 27.33 -5.64 28.47
CA LYS A 645 27.89 -4.28 28.41
C LYS A 645 26.84 -3.24 28.80
N GLU A 646 27.11 -2.45 29.84
CA GLU A 646 26.18 -1.42 30.28
C GLU A 646 25.95 -0.34 29.21
N GLU A 647 26.97 0.00 28.40
CA GLU A 647 26.79 0.97 27.31
C GLU A 647 25.78 0.52 26.24
N TYR A 648 25.50 -0.79 26.13
CA TYR A 648 24.51 -1.31 25.19
C TYR A 648 23.07 -1.19 25.71
N CYS A 649 22.86 -1.16 27.03
CA CYS A 649 21.53 -0.93 27.62
C CYS A 649 20.96 0.44 27.25
N GLU A 650 21.81 1.46 27.10
CA GLU A 650 21.39 2.80 26.66
C GLU A 650 20.79 2.81 25.25
N ILE A 651 21.14 1.81 24.42
CA ILE A 651 20.64 1.66 23.05
C ILE A 651 19.50 0.64 22.99
N SER A 652 19.65 -0.51 23.64
CA SER A 652 18.69 -1.63 23.55
C SER A 652 17.59 -1.63 24.61
N GLY A 653 17.67 -0.76 25.61
CA GLY A 653 17.06 -1.01 26.90
C GLY A 653 17.62 -2.27 27.57
N ARG A 654 17.06 -2.63 28.71
CA ARG A 654 17.50 -3.74 29.55
C ARG A 654 16.61 -4.98 29.34
N PHE A 655 17.18 -6.15 29.55
CA PHE A 655 16.50 -7.43 29.36
C PHE A 655 16.18 -8.08 30.70
N TYR A 656 14.91 -8.48 30.90
CA TYR A 656 14.36 -8.98 32.16
C TYR A 656 13.88 -10.42 32.03
N THR A 657 14.00 -11.22 33.09
CA THR A 657 13.28 -12.51 33.18
C THR A 657 11.78 -12.28 33.34
N TRP A 658 10.95 -13.24 32.91
CA TRP A 658 9.50 -13.06 32.86
C TRP A 658 8.89 -12.77 34.24
N ASP A 659 9.41 -13.41 35.30
CA ASP A 659 8.93 -13.27 36.67
C ASP A 659 9.13 -11.86 37.27
N ILE A 660 10.07 -11.08 36.72
CA ILE A 660 10.21 -9.64 37.02
C ILE A 660 9.41 -8.81 36.02
N ALA A 661 9.46 -9.17 34.73
CA ALA A 661 8.83 -8.39 33.66
C ALA A 661 7.34 -8.13 33.90
N VAL A 662 6.62 -9.07 34.51
CA VAL A 662 5.18 -8.94 34.83
C VAL A 662 4.83 -7.75 35.74
N ASP A 663 5.78 -7.24 36.54
CA ASP A 663 5.57 -6.17 37.52
C ASP A 663 6.65 -5.06 37.45
N ILE A 664 7.41 -4.99 36.34
CA ILE A 664 8.55 -4.05 36.21
C ILE A 664 8.17 -2.66 35.69
N CYS A 665 6.96 -2.52 35.13
CA CYS A 665 6.50 -1.25 34.55
C CYS A 665 6.29 -0.16 35.62
N PRO A 666 6.51 1.13 35.30
CA PRO A 666 6.33 2.22 36.25
C PRO A 666 4.85 2.44 36.59
N GLU A 667 4.57 3.17 37.68
CA GLU A 667 3.20 3.40 38.16
C GLU A 667 2.28 3.98 37.06
N GLY A 668 1.09 3.39 36.90
CA GLY A 668 0.13 3.76 35.86
C GLY A 668 0.44 3.20 34.47
N TRP A 669 1.46 2.34 34.35
CA TRP A 669 1.77 1.54 33.16
C TRP A 669 1.79 0.05 33.53
N HIS A 670 1.51 -0.84 32.58
CA HIS A 670 1.56 -2.29 32.78
C HIS A 670 2.31 -3.01 31.65
N LEU A 671 2.77 -4.22 31.91
CA LEU A 671 3.29 -5.10 30.86
C LEU A 671 2.10 -5.60 30.04
N PRO A 672 2.05 -5.32 28.72
CA PRO A 672 0.90 -5.66 27.90
C PRO A 672 0.64 -7.17 27.90
N ASP A 673 -0.62 -7.57 27.91
CA ASP A 673 -1.00 -8.97 27.79
C ASP A 673 -0.95 -9.45 26.31
N SER A 674 -1.15 -10.75 26.07
CA SER A 674 -1.16 -11.29 24.70
C SER A 674 -2.31 -10.78 23.84
N THR A 675 -3.40 -10.31 24.43
CA THR A 675 -4.55 -9.75 23.69
C THR A 675 -4.26 -8.32 23.23
N GLU A 676 -3.65 -7.49 24.09
CA GLU A 676 -3.21 -6.14 23.74
C GLU A 676 -2.15 -6.16 22.63
N TRP A 677 -1.22 -7.12 22.69
CA TRP A 677 -0.26 -7.36 21.62
C TRP A 677 -0.93 -7.83 20.32
N SER A 678 -1.87 -8.79 20.37
CA SER A 678 -2.61 -9.22 19.17
C SER A 678 -3.38 -8.06 18.53
N SER A 679 -4.05 -7.21 19.32
CA SER A 679 -4.76 -6.03 18.81
C SER A 679 -3.82 -4.95 18.25
N LEU A 680 -2.59 -4.83 18.77
CA LEU A 680 -1.57 -3.97 18.17
C LEU A 680 -1.10 -4.51 16.81
N ILE A 681 -0.84 -5.82 16.73
CA ILE A 681 -0.38 -6.49 15.51
C ILE A 681 -1.45 -6.45 14.42
N GLU A 682 -2.69 -6.77 14.74
CA GLU A 682 -3.83 -6.71 13.83
C GLU A 682 -4.03 -5.28 13.28
N PHE A 683 -4.04 -4.28 14.17
CA PHE A 683 -4.13 -2.86 13.79
C PHE A 683 -2.98 -2.42 12.88
N ALA A 684 -1.77 -2.94 13.10
CA ALA A 684 -0.59 -2.61 12.29
C ALA A 684 -0.50 -3.36 10.95
N GLY A 685 -1.52 -4.10 10.53
CA GLY A 685 -1.54 -4.86 9.26
C GLY A 685 -1.30 -6.37 9.39
N GLY A 686 -1.39 -6.92 10.60
CA GLY A 686 -1.28 -8.36 10.87
C GLY A 686 0.16 -8.87 10.95
N GLU A 687 0.31 -10.20 10.92
CA GLU A 687 1.59 -10.84 11.28
C GLU A 687 2.77 -10.45 10.39
N LYS A 688 2.54 -9.96 9.15
CA LYS A 688 3.61 -9.53 8.22
C LYS A 688 3.91 -8.03 8.28
N SER A 689 3.45 -7.34 9.32
CA SER A 689 3.59 -5.89 9.46
C SER A 689 5.05 -5.42 9.51
N ALA A 690 5.39 -4.50 8.60
CA ALA A 690 6.62 -3.71 8.67
C ALA A 690 6.46 -2.46 9.59
N ALA A 691 5.23 -2.09 9.95
CA ALA A 691 4.89 -0.80 10.55
C ALA A 691 5.27 -0.66 12.03
N LEU A 692 5.56 -1.77 12.73
CA LEU A 692 6.06 -1.77 14.12
C LEU A 692 7.59 -1.75 14.22
N LYS A 693 8.30 -2.02 13.13
CA LYS A 693 9.77 -2.17 13.10
C LYS A 693 10.44 -0.82 12.80
N SER A 694 11.57 -0.55 13.45
CA SER A 694 12.38 0.64 13.15
C SER A 694 12.83 0.70 11.69
N ARG A 695 12.96 1.93 11.17
CA ARG A 695 13.44 2.20 9.79
C ARG A 695 14.90 1.81 9.53
N THR A 696 15.67 1.52 10.57
CA THR A 696 17.06 1.05 10.45
C THR A 696 17.39 -0.10 11.39
N GLY A 697 18.49 -0.79 11.08
CA GLY A 697 19.11 -1.78 11.95
C GLY A 697 18.74 -3.23 11.65
N TRP A 698 17.74 -3.50 10.82
CA TRP A 698 17.23 -4.84 10.56
C TRP A 698 17.90 -5.51 9.36
N SER A 699 18.29 -6.77 9.53
CA SER A 699 18.90 -7.62 8.50
C SER A 699 18.41 -9.06 8.54
N TRP A 700 18.57 -9.76 7.42
CA TRP A 700 18.14 -11.14 7.21
C TRP A 700 18.95 -11.78 6.08
N LEU A 701 19.68 -12.85 6.38
CA LEU A 701 20.46 -13.62 5.38
C LEU A 701 21.32 -12.74 4.44
N GLU A 702 22.07 -11.79 5.01
CA GLU A 702 22.89 -10.77 4.30
C GLU A 702 22.12 -9.61 3.61
N PHE A 703 20.79 -9.59 3.66
CA PHE A 703 19.93 -8.48 3.19
C PHE A 703 19.42 -7.61 4.34
N TYR A 704 18.87 -6.42 4.04
CA TYR A 704 18.23 -5.55 5.05
C TYR A 704 16.72 -5.70 5.04
N ALA A 705 16.12 -5.71 6.23
CA ALA A 705 14.70 -6.01 6.45
C ALA A 705 14.03 -4.96 7.35
N ASN A 706 14.40 -3.70 7.12
CA ASN A 706 13.95 -2.52 7.89
C ASN A 706 12.43 -2.32 7.79
N GLY A 707 11.83 -1.79 8.85
CA GLY A 707 10.40 -1.44 8.87
C GLY A 707 10.10 -0.06 8.27
N SER A 708 8.82 0.25 8.17
CA SER A 708 8.31 1.59 7.81
C SER A 708 8.13 2.50 9.04
N ASP A 709 7.97 1.91 10.24
CA ASP A 709 7.76 2.59 11.54
C ASP A 709 6.64 3.64 11.53
N GLU A 710 5.56 3.38 10.79
CA GLU A 710 4.44 4.31 10.56
C GLU A 710 3.80 4.81 11.86
N TYR A 711 3.73 3.96 12.87
CA TYR A 711 3.12 4.25 14.16
C TYR A 711 4.13 4.69 15.24
N GLY A 712 5.41 4.89 14.90
CA GLY A 712 6.44 5.27 15.87
C GLY A 712 6.62 4.23 16.99
N PHE A 713 6.44 2.94 16.70
CA PHE A 713 6.68 1.88 17.68
C PHE A 713 8.19 1.58 17.81
N SER A 714 8.94 1.75 16.72
CA SER A 714 10.41 1.72 16.71
C SER A 714 11.00 0.46 17.35
N ALA A 715 10.46 -0.73 17.03
CA ALA A 715 11.05 -1.98 17.50
C ALA A 715 12.45 -2.17 16.91
N LEU A 716 13.46 -2.18 17.78
CA LEU A 716 14.88 -2.38 17.44
C LEU A 716 15.24 -3.88 17.45
N PRO A 717 16.05 -4.38 16.49
CA PRO A 717 16.48 -5.78 16.43
C PRO A 717 17.66 -6.05 17.36
N VAL A 718 17.42 -5.92 18.67
CA VAL A 718 18.44 -6.04 19.74
C VAL A 718 18.71 -7.49 20.18
N GLY A 719 18.11 -8.47 19.49
CA GLY A 719 18.13 -9.87 19.83
C GLY A 719 17.47 -10.20 21.18
N PHE A 720 17.60 -11.47 21.55
CA PHE A 720 17.62 -11.90 22.97
C PHE A 720 18.87 -12.77 23.24
N SER A 721 19.80 -12.84 22.30
CA SER A 721 21.13 -13.43 22.47
C SER A 721 22.11 -12.67 21.57
N SER A 722 23.40 -12.65 21.95
CA SER A 722 24.47 -11.91 21.27
C SER A 722 24.52 -12.15 19.75
N ASN A 723 24.16 -13.36 19.34
CA ASN A 723 24.29 -13.85 17.96
C ASN A 723 23.06 -13.51 17.09
N MET A 724 22.05 -12.81 17.64
CA MET A 724 20.80 -12.43 16.95
C MET A 724 20.64 -10.90 16.83
N ASN A 725 21.65 -10.13 17.24
CA ASN A 725 21.70 -8.69 17.05
C ASN A 725 21.57 -8.35 15.55
N GLY A 726 20.74 -7.36 15.23
CA GLY A 726 20.46 -6.93 13.87
C GLY A 726 19.40 -7.75 13.13
N THR A 727 19.02 -8.96 13.56
CA THR A 727 18.05 -9.80 12.81
C THR A 727 16.72 -10.04 13.50
N TYR A 728 16.65 -9.79 14.80
CA TYR A 728 15.57 -10.27 15.65
C TYR A 728 15.35 -9.36 16.86
N THR A 729 14.14 -9.31 17.39
CA THR A 729 13.89 -9.01 18.80
C THR A 729 12.71 -9.82 19.32
N ARG A 730 12.52 -9.85 20.63
CA ARG A 730 11.39 -10.53 21.26
C ARG A 730 10.99 -9.81 22.53
N PHE A 731 9.71 -9.50 22.68
CA PHE A 731 9.17 -8.81 23.86
C PHE A 731 8.43 -9.77 24.77
N TRP A 732 8.46 -9.53 26.08
CA TRP A 732 7.59 -10.25 27.01
C TRP A 732 6.13 -9.75 26.95
N THR A 733 5.18 -10.62 27.26
CA THR A 733 3.81 -10.24 27.64
C THR A 733 3.49 -10.73 29.04
N SER A 734 2.52 -10.10 29.72
CA SER A 734 2.10 -10.49 31.07
C SER A 734 1.33 -11.82 31.14
N THR A 735 1.01 -12.43 30.00
CA THR A 735 0.24 -13.67 29.94
C THR A 735 1.11 -14.90 30.20
N GLU A 736 0.79 -15.67 31.24
CA GLU A 736 1.42 -16.97 31.48
C GLU A 736 0.98 -18.00 30.41
N HIS A 737 1.92 -18.78 29.87
CA HIS A 737 1.58 -19.92 29.01
C HIS A 737 1.58 -21.24 29.78
N SER A 738 2.56 -21.43 30.67
CA SER A 738 2.66 -22.55 31.60
C SER A 738 3.50 -22.17 32.81
N LYS A 739 3.60 -23.07 33.80
CA LYS A 739 4.44 -22.87 34.99
C LYS A 739 5.89 -22.45 34.64
N THR A 740 6.47 -22.98 33.57
CA THR A 740 7.84 -22.71 33.13
C THR A 740 7.94 -21.75 31.95
N SER A 741 6.83 -21.36 31.30
CA SER A 741 6.86 -20.52 30.09
C SER A 741 5.86 -19.35 30.11
N GLY A 742 6.33 -18.17 29.70
CA GLY A 742 5.50 -16.98 29.48
C GLY A 742 5.16 -16.82 27.99
N LYS A 743 4.10 -16.06 27.68
CA LYS A 743 3.84 -15.59 26.31
C LYS A 743 4.83 -14.48 25.94
N SER A 744 5.24 -14.45 24.67
CA SER A 744 6.19 -13.47 24.14
C SER A 744 5.87 -13.13 22.68
N VAL A 745 6.33 -11.96 22.23
CA VAL A 745 6.14 -11.44 20.87
C VAL A 745 7.49 -11.33 20.18
N PRO A 746 7.92 -12.37 19.42
CA PRO A 746 8.99 -12.23 18.44
C PRO A 746 8.65 -11.21 17.35
N VAL A 747 9.67 -10.48 16.93
CA VAL A 747 9.68 -9.63 15.75
C VAL A 747 10.93 -9.98 14.95
N ASP A 748 10.77 -10.38 13.69
CA ASP A 748 11.86 -10.76 12.80
C ASP A 748 11.81 -9.98 11.46
N ALA A 749 12.59 -10.43 10.50
CA ALA A 749 12.67 -9.84 9.17
C ALA A 749 11.32 -9.75 8.44
N GLN A 750 10.45 -10.73 8.64
CA GLN A 750 9.21 -10.93 7.88
C GLN A 750 7.95 -10.93 8.76
N ASN A 751 8.08 -11.25 10.05
CA ASN A 751 6.92 -11.51 10.91
C ASN A 751 6.99 -10.85 12.29
N VAL A 752 5.81 -10.55 12.84
CA VAL A 752 5.53 -10.21 14.23
C VAL A 752 4.31 -11.00 14.69
N TYR A 753 4.44 -11.82 15.73
CA TYR A 753 3.39 -12.76 16.13
C TYR A 753 3.49 -13.14 17.61
N VAL A 754 2.41 -13.63 18.21
CA VAL A 754 2.40 -14.06 19.62
C VAL A 754 2.76 -15.54 19.74
N THR A 755 3.80 -15.85 20.51
CA THR A 755 4.21 -17.23 20.85
C THR A 755 4.52 -17.34 22.36
N TRP A 756 5.34 -18.30 22.77
CA TRP A 756 5.77 -18.51 24.15
C TRP A 756 7.27 -18.77 24.24
N ASN A 757 7.83 -18.60 25.44
CA ASN A 757 9.23 -18.88 25.74
C ASN A 757 9.44 -19.28 27.21
N ASP A 758 10.53 -19.97 27.51
CA ASP A 758 10.98 -20.25 28.89
C ASP A 758 11.17 -18.94 29.70
N LYS A 759 10.62 -18.90 30.92
CA LYS A 759 10.61 -17.73 31.81
C LYS A 759 11.99 -17.29 32.29
N THR A 760 12.99 -18.17 32.23
CA THR A 760 14.38 -17.89 32.64
C THR A 760 15.15 -17.05 31.62
N GLU A 761 14.67 -16.97 30.38
CA GLU A 761 15.24 -16.09 29.36
C GLU A 761 15.03 -14.62 29.69
N LYS A 762 15.99 -13.79 29.29
CA LYS A 762 15.97 -12.35 29.54
C LYS A 762 15.68 -11.60 28.25
N MET A 763 14.58 -10.86 28.20
CA MET A 763 14.07 -10.16 27.00
C MET A 763 13.73 -8.70 27.29
N PRO A 764 13.77 -7.80 26.29
CA PRO A 764 13.31 -6.42 26.44
C PRO A 764 11.81 -6.33 26.78
N VAL A 765 11.46 -5.25 27.48
CA VAL A 765 10.10 -4.93 27.91
C VAL A 765 9.62 -3.64 27.25
N ARG A 766 8.36 -3.65 26.81
CA ARG A 766 7.59 -2.48 26.39
C ARG A 766 6.37 -2.37 27.29
N CYS A 767 6.24 -1.29 28.02
CA CYS A 767 5.05 -1.03 28.82
C CYS A 767 3.99 -0.29 28.00
N VAL A 768 2.73 -0.49 28.36
CA VAL A 768 1.57 0.21 27.78
C VAL A 768 0.74 0.85 28.89
N LYS A 769 -0.06 1.85 28.51
CA LYS A 769 -0.99 2.57 29.36
C LYS A 769 -2.31 2.79 28.62
N ASN A 770 -3.42 2.60 29.34
CA ASN A 770 -4.79 2.83 28.88
C ASN A 770 -5.21 4.31 29.05
#